data_AF-A0A093ZEW2-F1
#
_entry.id   AF-A0A093ZEW2-F1
#
_cell.length_a   1.000
_cell.length_b   1.000
_cell.length_c   1.000
_cell.angle_alpha   90.00
_cell.angle_beta   90.00
_cell.angle_gamma   90.00
#
_symmetry.space_group_name_H-M   'P 1'
#
loop_
_entity.id
_entity.type
_entity.pdbx_description
1 polymer ?
#
loop_
_entity_poly.entity_id
_entity_poly.type
_entity_poly.pdbx_seq_one_letter_code
_entity_poly.pdbx_strand_id
1 'polypeptide(L)'
;MGMYAMGIPVGIFVDNKGPRPAVLAGALLLGVGYFPLRQAYVSGEGSLAMLCFNAVCTGFGSCSAFAAAVKVSALNWPHHRGTATAFPLAAFGLSAFFFSAFAQIAFEGNTGDFLLLLAAGTSGIIFVSFFFMHIYPHSAYSSVPTGDSLSSTDSNPLTRTRSQDAKHANRRVSQEPEFGAAAPVTVPIEISETSSLLSSNASVQDDLEGNVAHKDPSQHVDIRGLRLFMNTKFWFLFALMGLLSGIGLMTINNIGNDATALWRHYDPNTDPTYITKRRAMHVSILSICSFFGRLLSGVGSDILVRRLHASRTWCLTLGSAIFAIAQLLALFISDPHYLFLVSSLCGLAYGFLFGVFPSIVAEVFGIHGLSTNWGFMTLAPVLSGNIFNLFYGAVFDAHSVIDKNGDRVCDQGLECYRNAYVVTLFSGLAALVVSLSLQPLAIKLVMAWINTPRSVKLSLPTILALLSLRKVSGVLSQAVLNNFVSDRYVWSQELVVVTGGSGGLGDLLVRKLASRGIKVISLDVVPPRTPLPSRAFFYEADITSAANLAKVAQAIREQHGDPTVLVNNAGVMKIKTMLAETEEEIRQVFDVNVIANFLLIKEFLPAMIKRNHGHIVTIASLASYITGVQNVDYSCSKAGALALHEGLAQELRHAYNAKKVRTSIVHPTYIRTALIDKVHGQGKFKPLLLEPEPVVETIMNHILSGNSGQIFLPGRYSIGSQLRGFPSWLQELIRGTQQGVLAH
;
A
#
# COMPACT_ATOMS: atom_id res chain seq x y z
N MET A 1 -33.13 13.68 -9.36
CA MET A 1 -34.16 12.73 -9.81
C MET A 1 -34.17 12.56 -11.33
N GLY A 2 -34.26 13.62 -12.14
CA GLY A 2 -34.29 13.52 -13.61
C GLY A 2 -33.15 12.70 -14.23
N MET A 3 -31.91 12.86 -13.74
CA MET A 3 -30.75 12.08 -14.22
C MET A 3 -30.92 10.56 -14.03
N TYR A 4 -31.42 10.11 -12.88
CA TYR A 4 -31.53 8.69 -12.55
C TYR A 4 -32.79 8.06 -13.16
N ALA A 5 -33.89 8.80 -13.21
CA ALA A 5 -35.15 8.32 -13.79
C ALA A 5 -35.08 8.14 -15.32
N MET A 6 -34.29 8.98 -16.00
CA MET A 6 -34.12 8.92 -17.46
C MET A 6 -33.04 7.92 -17.92
N GLY A 7 -32.42 7.18 -17.00
CA GLY A 7 -31.36 6.23 -17.32
C GLY A 7 -31.79 5.13 -18.29
N ILE A 8 -33.02 4.61 -18.16
CA ILE A 8 -33.51 3.52 -19.03
C ILE A 8 -33.78 4.00 -20.47
N PRO A 9 -34.62 5.05 -20.71
CA PRO A 9 -34.88 5.52 -22.07
C PRO A 9 -33.61 5.98 -22.79
N VAL A 10 -32.74 6.71 -22.09
CA VAL A 10 -31.45 7.17 -22.61
C VAL A 10 -30.53 5.98 -22.88
N GLY A 11 -30.48 5.00 -21.99
CA GLY A 11 -29.68 3.79 -22.17
C GLY A 11 -30.07 3.02 -23.42
N ILE A 12 -31.38 2.82 -23.63
CA ILE A 12 -31.93 2.18 -24.85
C ILE A 12 -31.56 3.01 -26.09
N PHE A 13 -31.66 4.33 -26.02
CA PHE A 13 -31.32 5.22 -27.12
C PHE A 13 -29.83 5.14 -27.49
N VAL A 14 -28.93 5.25 -26.52
CA VAL A 14 -27.48 5.14 -26.69
C VAL A 14 -27.07 3.73 -27.18
N ASP A 15 -27.78 2.70 -26.73
CA ASP A 15 -27.50 1.32 -27.12
C ASP A 15 -27.95 0.97 -28.54
N ASN A 16 -29.07 1.52 -29.00
CA ASN A 16 -29.62 1.24 -30.33
C ASN A 16 -29.15 2.20 -31.42
N LYS A 17 -28.99 3.50 -31.11
CA LYS A 17 -28.64 4.55 -32.08
C LYS A 17 -27.19 5.03 -31.98
N GLY A 18 -26.46 4.55 -30.99
CA GLY A 18 -25.08 4.94 -30.74
C GLY A 18 -24.94 6.22 -29.89
N PRO A 19 -23.70 6.56 -29.47
CA PRO A 19 -23.44 7.64 -28.52
C PRO A 19 -23.54 9.06 -29.11
N ARG A 20 -23.28 9.22 -30.42
CA ARG A 20 -23.26 10.53 -31.10
C ARG A 20 -24.64 11.21 -31.16
N PRO A 21 -25.71 10.53 -31.62
CA PRO A 21 -27.06 11.11 -31.59
C PRO A 21 -27.51 11.48 -30.16
N ALA A 22 -27.09 10.71 -29.16
CA ALA A 22 -27.39 10.98 -27.75
C ALA A 22 -26.73 12.27 -27.23
N VAL A 23 -25.49 12.54 -27.62
CA VAL A 23 -24.83 13.81 -27.26
C VAL A 23 -25.46 15.00 -27.96
N LEU A 24 -25.84 14.86 -29.23
CA LEU A 24 -26.52 15.94 -29.95
C LEU A 24 -27.89 16.26 -29.33
N ALA A 25 -28.69 15.23 -29.05
CA ALA A 25 -29.96 15.39 -28.32
C ALA A 25 -29.73 15.99 -26.92
N GLY A 26 -28.64 15.60 -26.25
CA GLY A 26 -28.26 16.13 -24.95
C GLY A 26 -27.94 17.62 -24.96
N ALA A 27 -27.16 18.08 -25.95
CA ALA A 27 -26.83 19.49 -26.12
C ALA A 27 -28.07 20.36 -26.35
N LEU A 28 -28.98 19.91 -27.23
CA LEU A 28 -30.24 20.60 -27.52
C LEU A 28 -31.13 20.69 -26.27
N LEU A 29 -31.31 19.58 -25.55
CA LEU A 29 -32.17 19.54 -24.36
C LEU A 29 -31.62 20.35 -23.18
N LEU A 30 -30.29 20.49 -23.07
CA LEU A 30 -29.69 21.39 -22.08
C LEU A 30 -29.92 22.86 -22.42
N GLY A 31 -29.81 23.24 -23.70
CA GLY A 31 -30.14 24.58 -24.15
C GLY A 31 -31.63 24.90 -23.92
N VAL A 32 -32.52 24.02 -24.37
CA VAL A 32 -33.98 24.14 -24.18
C VAL A 32 -34.39 24.04 -22.72
N GLY A 33 -33.61 23.39 -21.86
CA GLY A 33 -33.89 23.34 -20.42
C GLY A 33 -33.46 24.61 -19.68
N TYR A 34 -32.20 25.02 -19.81
CA TYR A 34 -31.66 26.14 -19.02
C TYR A 34 -32.08 27.52 -19.55
N PHE A 35 -32.26 27.69 -20.86
CA PHE A 35 -32.60 29.00 -21.43
C PHE A 35 -34.01 29.49 -21.01
N PRO A 36 -35.07 28.66 -21.05
CA PRO A 36 -36.37 29.06 -20.51
C PRO A 36 -36.38 29.20 -18.98
N LEU A 37 -35.54 28.44 -18.25
CA LEU A 37 -35.37 28.65 -16.80
C LEU A 37 -34.79 30.03 -16.50
N ARG A 38 -33.81 30.50 -17.27
CA ARG A 38 -33.32 31.87 -17.21
C ARG A 38 -34.44 32.86 -17.50
N GLN A 39 -35.19 32.65 -18.58
CA GLN A 39 -36.23 33.59 -18.99
C GLN A 39 -37.29 33.74 -17.89
N ALA A 40 -37.76 32.64 -17.31
CA ALA A 40 -38.71 32.64 -16.21
C ALA A 40 -38.14 33.29 -14.93
N TYR A 41 -36.84 33.11 -14.66
CA TYR A 41 -36.18 33.76 -13.52
C TYR A 41 -36.10 35.29 -13.69
N VAL A 42 -35.75 35.77 -14.88
CA VAL A 42 -35.61 37.21 -15.17
C VAL A 42 -36.98 37.90 -15.30
N SER A 43 -37.98 37.22 -15.87
CA SER A 43 -39.33 37.79 -16.03
C SER A 43 -40.16 37.78 -14.75
N GLY A 44 -39.80 36.95 -13.75
CA GLY A 44 -40.59 36.79 -12.52
C GLY A 44 -41.92 36.06 -12.72
N GLU A 45 -42.19 35.54 -13.93
CA GLU A 45 -43.41 34.84 -14.30
C GLU A 45 -43.08 33.44 -14.82
N GLY A 46 -43.73 32.41 -14.28
CA GLY A 46 -43.56 31.04 -14.74
C GLY A 46 -44.57 30.08 -14.14
N SER A 47 -45.18 29.24 -14.98
CA SER A 47 -45.98 28.11 -14.51
C SER A 47 -45.05 27.06 -13.87
N LEU A 48 -45.40 26.60 -12.67
CA LEU A 48 -44.66 25.54 -11.98
C LEU A 48 -44.48 24.30 -12.86
N ALA A 49 -45.50 23.94 -13.64
CA ALA A 49 -45.44 22.82 -14.58
C ALA A 49 -44.37 23.02 -15.66
N MET A 50 -44.23 24.24 -16.18
CA MET A 50 -43.23 24.58 -17.19
C MET A 50 -41.81 24.57 -16.59
N LEU A 51 -41.63 25.07 -15.36
CA LEU A 51 -40.36 25.00 -14.64
C LEU A 51 -39.93 23.55 -14.39
N CYS A 52 -40.86 22.70 -13.96
CA CYS A 52 -40.61 21.28 -13.76
C CYS A 52 -40.26 20.58 -15.07
N PHE A 53 -40.97 20.88 -16.16
CA PHE A 53 -40.67 20.32 -17.48
C PHE A 53 -39.26 20.70 -17.94
N ASN A 54 -38.89 21.97 -17.84
CA ASN A 54 -37.55 22.45 -18.20
C ASN A 54 -36.45 21.81 -17.34
N ALA A 55 -36.70 21.62 -16.04
CA ALA A 55 -35.80 20.89 -15.15
C ALA A 55 -35.64 19.41 -15.56
N VAL A 56 -36.72 18.75 -16.01
CA VAL A 56 -36.64 17.39 -16.56
C VAL A 56 -35.81 17.37 -17.85
N CYS A 57 -35.98 18.34 -18.75
CA CYS A 57 -35.17 18.48 -19.96
C CYS A 57 -33.67 18.62 -19.65
N THR A 58 -33.28 19.46 -18.69
CA THR A 58 -31.86 19.57 -18.27
C THR A 58 -31.32 18.25 -17.71
N GLY A 59 -32.14 17.52 -16.95
CA GLY A 59 -31.78 16.21 -16.41
C GLY A 59 -31.60 15.14 -17.49
N PHE A 60 -32.50 15.11 -18.48
CA PHE A 60 -32.42 14.22 -19.64
C PHE A 60 -31.17 14.51 -20.48
N GLY A 61 -30.90 15.79 -20.76
CA GLY A 61 -29.76 16.18 -21.57
C GLY A 61 -28.44 15.83 -20.91
N SER A 62 -28.32 16.08 -19.60
CA SER A 62 -27.16 15.67 -18.80
C SER A 62 -26.97 14.15 -18.79
N CYS A 63 -28.04 13.38 -18.61
CA CYS A 63 -28.00 11.92 -18.62
C CYS A 63 -27.55 11.36 -19.99
N SER A 64 -28.03 11.95 -21.08
CA SER A 64 -27.67 11.54 -22.45
C SER A 64 -26.19 11.72 -22.76
N ALA A 65 -25.63 12.89 -22.45
CA ALA A 65 -24.21 13.14 -22.63
C ALA A 65 -23.35 12.24 -21.73
N PHE A 66 -23.77 12.05 -20.48
CA PHE A 66 -23.09 11.19 -19.52
C PHE A 66 -23.06 9.72 -19.94
N ALA A 67 -24.21 9.14 -20.32
CA ALA A 67 -24.30 7.74 -20.74
C ALA A 67 -23.47 7.47 -22.00
N ALA A 68 -23.49 8.40 -22.96
CA ALA A 68 -22.70 8.31 -24.18
C ALA A 68 -21.19 8.33 -23.88
N ALA A 69 -20.72 9.24 -23.03
CA ALA A 69 -19.30 9.34 -22.66
C ALA A 69 -18.80 8.08 -21.93
N VAL A 70 -19.58 7.54 -21.00
CA VAL A 70 -19.24 6.30 -20.29
C VAL A 70 -19.17 5.12 -21.26
N LYS A 71 -20.13 5.00 -22.19
CA LYS A 71 -20.14 3.93 -23.20
C LYS A 71 -18.92 3.98 -24.12
N VAL A 72 -18.61 5.15 -24.68
CA VAL A 72 -17.45 5.34 -25.58
C VAL A 72 -16.16 4.97 -24.85
N SER A 73 -16.00 5.41 -23.60
CA SER A 73 -14.83 5.11 -22.78
C SER A 73 -14.71 3.61 -22.46
N ALA A 74 -15.82 2.95 -22.18
CA ALA A 74 -15.83 1.51 -21.90
C ALA A 74 -15.46 0.67 -23.15
N LEU A 75 -15.98 1.05 -24.34
CA LEU A 75 -15.76 0.31 -25.58
C LEU A 75 -14.34 0.49 -26.14
N ASN A 76 -13.78 1.69 -26.03
CA ASN A 76 -12.44 1.97 -26.56
C ASN A 76 -11.31 1.39 -25.69
N TRP A 77 -11.54 1.18 -24.39
CA TRP A 77 -10.53 0.63 -23.46
C TRP A 77 -11.00 -0.67 -22.78
N PRO A 78 -11.15 -1.77 -23.54
CA PRO A 78 -11.74 -3.02 -23.04
C PRO A 78 -10.90 -3.68 -21.94
N HIS A 79 -9.59 -3.44 -21.88
CA HIS A 79 -8.74 -3.99 -20.82
C HIS A 79 -8.61 -3.05 -19.61
N HIS A 80 -8.88 -1.75 -19.76
CA HIS A 80 -8.73 -0.71 -18.72
C HIS A 80 -10.07 -0.04 -18.41
N ARG A 81 -11.16 -0.83 -18.38
CA ARG A 81 -12.54 -0.32 -18.29
C ARG A 81 -12.76 0.47 -17.00
N GLY A 82 -12.20 0.02 -15.88
CA GLY A 82 -12.30 0.69 -14.58
C GLY A 82 -11.75 2.10 -14.64
N THR A 83 -10.53 2.22 -15.17
CA THR A 83 -9.83 3.49 -15.33
C THR A 83 -10.55 4.39 -16.34
N ALA A 84 -10.85 3.87 -17.54
CA ALA A 84 -11.41 4.65 -18.64
C ALA A 84 -12.80 5.23 -18.32
N THR A 85 -13.65 4.47 -17.62
CA THR A 85 -14.98 4.96 -17.22
C THR A 85 -14.90 5.93 -16.04
N ALA A 86 -13.97 5.73 -15.10
CA ALA A 86 -13.86 6.53 -13.89
C ALA A 86 -13.48 8.00 -14.13
N PHE A 87 -12.69 8.32 -15.16
CA PHE A 87 -12.31 9.71 -15.46
C PHE A 87 -13.51 10.60 -15.83
N PRO A 88 -14.35 10.24 -16.84
CA PRO A 88 -15.59 10.96 -17.12
C PRO A 88 -16.54 11.03 -15.92
N LEU A 89 -16.68 9.93 -15.17
CA LEU A 89 -17.49 9.87 -13.95
C LEU A 89 -17.01 10.85 -12.87
N ALA A 90 -15.69 10.93 -12.67
CA ALA A 90 -15.06 11.83 -11.70
C ALA A 90 -15.25 13.29 -12.12
N ALA A 91 -14.98 13.62 -13.38
CA ALA A 91 -15.18 14.97 -13.92
C ALA A 91 -16.65 15.41 -13.84
N PHE A 92 -17.59 14.50 -14.17
CA PHE A 92 -19.02 14.76 -14.01
C PHE A 92 -19.38 15.12 -12.57
N GLY A 93 -18.85 14.38 -11.59
CA GLY A 93 -19.11 14.64 -10.17
C GLY A 93 -18.45 15.90 -9.60
N LEU A 94 -17.36 16.38 -10.20
CA LEU A 94 -16.66 17.61 -9.80
C LEU A 94 -17.32 18.86 -10.41
N SER A 95 -18.10 18.72 -11.48
CA SER A 95 -18.71 19.83 -12.23
C SER A 95 -19.55 20.77 -11.34
N ALA A 96 -20.31 20.24 -10.38
CA ALA A 96 -21.13 21.04 -9.47
C ALA A 96 -20.29 21.98 -8.60
N PHE A 97 -19.14 21.52 -8.10
CA PHE A 97 -18.19 22.36 -7.37
C PHE A 97 -17.61 23.45 -8.28
N PHE A 98 -17.20 23.08 -9.50
CA PHE A 98 -16.62 24.01 -10.46
C PHE A 98 -17.58 25.14 -10.83
N PHE A 99 -18.82 24.82 -11.21
CA PHE A 99 -19.83 25.82 -11.56
C PHE A 99 -20.28 26.64 -10.34
N SER A 100 -20.36 26.06 -9.14
CA SER A 100 -20.71 26.81 -7.93
C SER A 100 -19.61 27.77 -7.48
N ALA A 101 -18.34 27.35 -7.56
CA ALA A 101 -17.19 28.22 -7.28
C ALA A 101 -17.09 29.35 -8.31
N PHE A 102 -17.30 29.03 -9.60
CA PHE A 102 -17.30 30.02 -10.66
C PHE A 102 -18.46 31.01 -10.52
N ALA A 103 -19.65 30.56 -10.10
CA ALA A 103 -20.79 31.43 -9.81
C ALA A 103 -20.46 32.45 -8.70
N GLN A 104 -19.81 32.01 -7.62
CA GLN A 104 -19.44 32.89 -6.51
C GLN A 104 -18.37 33.91 -6.88
N ILE A 105 -17.44 33.56 -7.77
CA ILE A 105 -16.34 34.45 -8.16
C ILE A 105 -16.76 35.43 -9.27
N ALA A 106 -17.53 34.95 -10.26
CA ALA A 106 -17.81 35.70 -11.49
C ALA A 106 -19.22 36.32 -11.54
N PHE A 107 -20.18 35.85 -10.74
CA PHE A 107 -21.59 36.25 -10.81
C PHE A 107 -22.21 36.49 -9.43
N GLU A 108 -21.51 37.23 -8.56
CA GLU A 108 -22.01 37.56 -7.22
C GLU A 108 -23.35 38.30 -7.29
N GLY A 109 -24.43 37.68 -6.78
CA GLY A 109 -25.78 38.26 -6.76
C GLY A 109 -26.56 38.26 -8.08
N ASN A 110 -26.00 37.75 -9.19
CA ASN A 110 -26.66 37.74 -10.51
C ASN A 110 -26.91 36.32 -11.03
N THR A 111 -27.97 35.69 -10.53
CA THR A 111 -28.36 34.32 -10.90
C THR A 111 -28.84 34.21 -12.35
N GLY A 112 -29.38 35.29 -12.94
CA GLY A 112 -29.85 35.30 -14.33
C GLY A 112 -28.73 35.08 -15.34
N ASP A 113 -27.58 35.72 -15.15
CA ASP A 113 -26.42 35.55 -16.02
C ASP A 113 -25.69 34.23 -15.77
N PHE A 114 -25.71 33.71 -14.53
CA PHE A 114 -25.24 32.36 -14.25
C PHE A 114 -26.08 31.29 -14.98
N LEU A 115 -27.40 31.43 -15.03
CA LEU A 115 -28.26 30.54 -15.81
C LEU A 115 -27.99 30.63 -17.32
N LEU A 116 -27.60 31.80 -17.83
CA LEU A 116 -27.17 31.96 -19.23
C LEU A 116 -25.86 31.21 -19.50
N LEU A 117 -24.89 31.32 -18.58
CA LEU A 117 -23.65 30.57 -18.64
C LEU A 117 -23.91 29.06 -18.63
N LEU A 118 -24.82 28.58 -17.78
CA LEU A 118 -25.21 27.17 -17.77
C LEU A 118 -25.85 26.78 -19.10
N ALA A 119 -26.77 27.59 -19.64
CA ALA A 119 -27.43 27.31 -20.91
C ALA A 119 -26.44 27.23 -22.08
N ALA A 120 -25.63 28.25 -22.31
CA ALA A 120 -24.70 28.31 -23.44
C ALA A 120 -23.45 27.45 -23.21
N GLY A 121 -22.90 27.46 -22.00
CA GLY A 121 -21.67 26.74 -21.65
C GLY A 121 -21.85 25.23 -21.64
N THR A 122 -22.89 24.71 -20.96
CA THR A 122 -23.08 23.26 -20.90
C THR A 122 -23.53 22.67 -22.25
N SER A 123 -24.43 23.35 -22.97
CA SER A 123 -24.86 22.93 -24.31
C SER A 123 -23.71 23.01 -25.32
N GLY A 124 -22.92 24.09 -25.30
CA GLY A 124 -21.77 24.29 -26.19
C GLY A 124 -20.66 23.26 -25.96
N ILE A 125 -20.26 23.01 -24.71
CA ILE A 125 -19.23 22.01 -24.39
C ILE A 125 -19.67 20.61 -24.83
N ILE A 126 -20.94 20.26 -24.59
CA ILE A 126 -21.47 18.95 -25.00
C ILE A 126 -21.58 18.87 -26.53
N PHE A 127 -21.98 19.94 -27.21
CA PHE A 127 -21.98 19.98 -28.67
C PHE A 127 -20.57 19.79 -29.24
N VAL A 128 -19.55 20.46 -28.68
CA VAL A 128 -18.15 20.26 -29.11
C VAL A 128 -17.69 18.82 -28.90
N SER A 129 -18.11 18.16 -27.80
CA SER A 129 -17.75 16.77 -27.51
C SER A 129 -18.22 15.77 -28.59
N PHE A 130 -19.27 16.10 -29.35
CA PHE A 130 -19.77 15.30 -30.47
C PHE A 130 -18.67 14.93 -31.47
N PHE A 131 -17.79 15.89 -31.80
CA PHE A 131 -16.72 15.69 -32.78
C PHE A 131 -15.64 14.72 -32.28
N PHE A 132 -15.48 14.56 -30.96
CA PHE A 132 -14.43 13.75 -30.36
C PHE A 132 -14.89 12.35 -29.97
N MET A 133 -16.20 12.10 -29.84
CA MET A 133 -16.72 10.78 -29.48
C MET A 133 -16.74 9.82 -30.68
N HIS A 134 -15.65 9.06 -30.84
CA HIS A 134 -15.53 7.96 -31.79
C HIS A 134 -15.38 6.62 -31.06
N ILE A 135 -16.00 5.57 -31.58
CA ILE A 135 -15.74 4.18 -31.15
C ILE A 135 -14.80 3.57 -32.19
N TYR A 136 -13.64 3.07 -31.74
CA TYR A 136 -12.66 2.43 -32.62
C TYR A 136 -12.87 0.90 -32.59
N PRO A 137 -12.95 0.22 -33.75
CA PRO A 137 -13.03 -1.24 -33.79
C PRO A 137 -11.70 -1.86 -33.36
N HIS A 138 -11.73 -2.80 -32.41
CA HIS A 138 -10.56 -3.61 -32.04
C HIS A 138 -10.45 -4.78 -33.01
N SER A 139 -9.37 -4.83 -33.79
CA SER A 139 -9.10 -5.91 -34.75
C SER A 139 -8.90 -7.24 -34.01
N ALA A 140 -9.79 -8.21 -34.27
CA ALA A 140 -9.57 -9.59 -33.89
C ALA A 140 -8.42 -10.15 -34.75
N TYR A 141 -7.33 -10.54 -34.11
CA TYR A 141 -6.23 -11.25 -34.77
C TYR A 141 -6.74 -12.63 -35.19
N SER A 142 -7.09 -12.82 -36.46
CA SER A 142 -7.34 -14.14 -37.05
C SER A 142 -5.98 -14.83 -37.25
N SER A 143 -5.67 -15.85 -36.44
CA SER A 143 -4.49 -16.68 -36.64
C SER A 143 -4.55 -17.38 -38.00
N VAL A 144 -3.49 -17.22 -38.79
CA VAL A 144 -3.25 -17.98 -40.03
C VAL A 144 -3.18 -19.48 -39.67
N PRO A 145 -3.80 -20.39 -40.43
CA PRO A 145 -3.71 -21.82 -40.15
C PRO A 145 -2.30 -22.32 -40.49
N THR A 146 -1.46 -22.54 -39.47
CA THR A 146 -0.31 -23.44 -39.61
C THR A 146 -0.84 -24.87 -39.58
N GLY A 147 -0.91 -25.48 -40.75
CA GLY A 147 -1.16 -26.91 -40.88
C GLY A 147 0.02 -27.68 -40.29
N ASP A 148 -0.16 -28.21 -39.08
CA ASP A 148 0.76 -29.19 -38.51
C ASP A 148 0.36 -30.59 -38.98
N SER A 149 1.28 -31.25 -39.67
CA SER A 149 1.43 -32.69 -39.52
C SER A 149 2.88 -33.10 -39.75
N LEU A 150 3.60 -33.19 -38.63
CA LEU A 150 4.50 -34.29 -38.22
C LEU A 150 5.59 -34.74 -39.21
N SER A 151 6.85 -34.47 -38.88
CA SER A 151 7.74 -35.46 -38.23
C SER A 151 9.22 -35.09 -38.33
N SER A 152 9.95 -35.47 -37.28
CA SER A 152 11.35 -35.91 -37.28
C SER A 152 12.49 -34.87 -37.37
N THR A 153 13.10 -34.66 -36.19
CA THR A 153 14.52 -34.95 -35.85
C THR A 153 15.68 -34.46 -36.74
N ASP A 154 16.68 -33.94 -36.02
CA ASP A 154 18.13 -33.86 -36.32
C ASP A 154 18.73 -32.65 -37.07
N SER A 155 19.47 -31.88 -36.27
CA SER A 155 20.81 -31.30 -36.47
C SER A 155 21.27 -30.80 -37.85
N ASN A 156 21.77 -29.55 -37.84
CA ASN A 156 22.87 -28.99 -38.67
C ASN A 156 23.66 -30.04 -39.47
N PRO A 157 24.05 -29.77 -40.74
CA PRO A 157 25.04 -28.72 -40.99
C PRO A 157 24.99 -27.98 -42.34
N LEU A 158 25.63 -26.80 -42.35
CA LEU A 158 26.18 -26.14 -43.54
C LEU A 158 27.25 -27.03 -44.19
N THR A 159 27.08 -27.45 -45.44
CA THR A 159 28.08 -27.28 -46.52
C THR A 159 27.54 -27.71 -47.88
N ARG A 160 28.19 -27.13 -48.89
CA ARG A 160 27.76 -26.92 -50.26
C ARG A 160 28.29 -28.05 -51.18
N THR A 161 27.60 -28.17 -52.31
CA THR A 161 28.02 -28.65 -53.65
C THR A 161 27.78 -30.11 -54.06
N ARG A 162 27.14 -30.19 -55.25
CA ARG A 162 27.35 -31.10 -56.41
C ARG A 162 27.18 -32.61 -56.14
N SER A 163 26.58 -33.42 -56.99
CA SER A 163 26.09 -33.31 -58.38
C SER A 163 25.48 -34.67 -58.76
N GLN A 164 24.81 -34.71 -59.91
CA GLN A 164 24.56 -35.88 -60.78
C GLN A 164 23.33 -36.76 -60.49
N ASP A 165 22.39 -36.62 -61.43
CA ASP A 165 21.91 -37.66 -62.34
C ASP A 165 21.11 -38.85 -61.79
N ALA A 166 19.81 -38.73 -62.03
CA ALA A 166 19.01 -39.58 -62.93
C ALA A 166 19.00 -41.10 -62.69
N LYS A 167 17.79 -41.63 -62.46
CA LYS A 167 17.11 -42.70 -63.24
C LYS A 167 15.77 -43.05 -62.58
N HIS A 168 14.66 -42.89 -63.32
CA HIS A 168 13.81 -43.98 -63.87
C HIS A 168 13.00 -44.74 -62.79
N ALA A 169 11.70 -45.04 -62.93
CA ALA A 169 10.81 -45.09 -64.07
C ALA A 169 9.34 -45.27 -63.62
N ASN A 170 8.44 -45.04 -64.59
CA ASN A 170 7.07 -45.58 -64.74
C ASN A 170 6.03 -45.10 -63.72
N ARG A 171 4.76 -44.84 -64.03
CA ARG A 171 3.82 -44.93 -65.18
C ARG A 171 2.53 -44.34 -64.53
N ARG A 172 1.54 -43.69 -65.12
CA ARG A 172 1.09 -43.33 -66.47
C ARG A 172 -0.15 -42.44 -66.20
N VAL A 173 -0.30 -41.33 -66.94
CA VAL A 173 -1.54 -40.92 -67.65
C VAL A 173 -2.73 -40.47 -66.76
N SER A 174 -3.35 -39.29 -66.87
CA SER A 174 -3.53 -38.37 -68.02
C SER A 174 -4.00 -36.97 -67.57
N GLN A 175 -3.79 -36.00 -68.48
CA GLN A 175 -4.57 -34.78 -68.76
C GLN A 175 -4.25 -33.46 -68.04
N GLU A 176 -3.32 -32.75 -68.67
CA GLU A 176 -3.27 -31.29 -68.95
C GLU A 176 -4.33 -30.88 -70.02
N PRO A 177 -4.50 -29.59 -70.45
CA PRO A 177 -3.79 -28.36 -70.03
C PRO A 177 -4.63 -27.04 -69.91
N GLU A 178 -3.94 -25.99 -69.41
CA GLU A 178 -3.96 -24.57 -69.87
C GLU A 178 -5.22 -23.69 -69.66
N PHE A 179 -5.19 -22.36 -69.49
CA PHE A 179 -4.20 -21.28 -69.67
C PHE A 179 -4.69 -20.05 -68.84
N GLY A 180 -3.80 -19.11 -68.46
CA GLY A 180 -4.20 -17.70 -68.29
C GLY A 180 -3.68 -16.97 -67.05
N ALA A 181 -2.55 -16.26 -67.21
CA ALA A 181 -2.03 -15.28 -66.27
C ALA A 181 -2.83 -13.95 -66.31
N ALA A 182 -3.00 -13.29 -65.16
CA ALA A 182 -3.11 -11.82 -65.08
C ALA A 182 -2.94 -11.28 -63.64
N ALA A 183 -2.41 -10.05 -63.58
CA ALA A 183 -1.85 -9.29 -62.46
C ALA A 183 -2.89 -8.76 -61.42
N PRO A 184 -2.45 -8.12 -60.31
CA PRO A 184 -3.30 -7.82 -59.16
C PRO A 184 -4.09 -6.52 -59.36
N VAL A 185 -5.35 -6.52 -58.93
CA VAL A 185 -6.23 -5.35 -58.90
C VAL A 185 -6.49 -4.96 -57.45
N THR A 186 -5.89 -3.84 -57.03
CA THR A 186 -6.29 -3.02 -55.89
C THR A 186 -7.56 -2.25 -56.22
N VAL A 187 -8.60 -2.32 -55.36
CA VAL A 187 -9.72 -1.36 -55.31
C VAL A 187 -10.12 -1.11 -53.85
N PRO A 188 -10.50 0.13 -53.46
CA PRO A 188 -10.53 0.63 -52.09
C PRO A 188 -11.86 0.38 -51.37
N ILE A 189 -11.82 0.51 -50.04
CA ILE A 189 -12.97 0.43 -49.14
C ILE A 189 -13.71 1.78 -49.14
N GLU A 190 -14.97 1.77 -49.56
CA GLU A 190 -15.94 2.85 -49.33
C GLU A 190 -16.88 2.52 -48.16
N ILE A 191 -17.23 3.57 -47.43
CA ILE A 191 -18.03 3.59 -46.21
C ILE A 191 -19.53 3.71 -46.58
N SER A 192 -20.41 2.96 -45.92
CA SER A 192 -21.82 3.36 -45.79
C SER A 192 -22.48 2.81 -44.51
N GLU A 193 -22.91 3.74 -43.66
CA GLU A 193 -23.99 3.53 -42.69
C GLU A 193 -25.32 3.79 -43.41
N THR A 194 -26.19 2.78 -43.58
CA THR A 194 -27.66 2.91 -43.52
C THR A 194 -28.34 1.54 -43.59
N SER A 195 -29.33 1.36 -42.72
CA SER A 195 -30.19 0.21 -42.40
C SER A 195 -30.60 -0.77 -43.53
N SER A 196 -30.74 -2.04 -43.18
CA SER A 196 -31.83 -2.90 -43.68
C SER A 196 -32.28 -3.95 -42.65
N LEU A 197 -33.61 -4.00 -42.52
CA LEU A 197 -34.43 -4.97 -41.79
C LEU A 197 -34.52 -6.30 -42.58
N LEU A 198 -34.88 -7.37 -41.84
CA LEU A 198 -35.29 -8.71 -42.31
C LEU A 198 -34.17 -9.69 -42.69
N SER A 199 -33.81 -10.56 -41.74
CA SER A 199 -34.14 -11.99 -41.85
C SER A 199 -34.00 -12.70 -40.50
N SER A 200 -35.05 -13.44 -40.18
CA SER A 200 -35.18 -14.35 -39.04
C SER A 200 -34.83 -15.78 -39.44
N ASN A 201 -34.41 -16.57 -38.44
CA ASN A 201 -34.42 -18.04 -38.33
C ASN A 201 -33.28 -18.86 -38.96
N ALA A 202 -32.47 -19.47 -38.09
CA ALA A 202 -32.03 -20.88 -38.12
C ALA A 202 -31.29 -21.16 -36.79
N SER A 203 -31.94 -21.73 -35.77
CA SER A 203 -32.02 -23.17 -35.44
C SER A 203 -30.67 -23.83 -35.07
N VAL A 204 -30.53 -24.04 -33.76
CA VAL A 204 -29.90 -25.15 -33.00
C VAL A 204 -29.51 -26.41 -33.82
N GLN A 205 -28.27 -26.91 -33.67
CA GLN A 205 -27.95 -28.28 -33.17
C GLN A 205 -26.41 -28.53 -33.02
N ASP A 206 -26.03 -28.97 -31.82
CA ASP A 206 -24.98 -29.91 -31.32
C ASP A 206 -23.48 -29.89 -31.69
N ASP A 207 -22.70 -29.84 -30.60
CA ASP A 207 -21.61 -30.72 -30.14
C ASP A 207 -20.36 -31.00 -31.01
N LEU A 208 -19.19 -30.65 -30.46
CA LEU A 208 -18.19 -31.65 -30.03
C LEU A 208 -17.12 -31.01 -29.12
N GLU A 209 -16.71 -31.76 -28.10
CA GLU A 209 -15.73 -31.42 -27.07
C GLU A 209 -14.31 -31.15 -27.59
N GLY A 210 -13.58 -30.32 -26.83
CA GLY A 210 -12.14 -30.50 -26.61
C GLY A 210 -11.19 -29.56 -27.37
N ASN A 211 -10.82 -28.43 -26.76
CA ASN A 211 -9.43 -28.18 -26.34
C ASN A 211 -9.24 -26.78 -25.74
N VAL A 212 -8.41 -26.77 -24.69
CA VAL A 212 -8.07 -25.63 -23.85
C VAL A 212 -7.24 -24.61 -24.63
N ALA A 213 -7.85 -23.47 -24.96
CA ALA A 213 -7.15 -22.23 -25.26
C ALA A 213 -7.85 -21.10 -24.49
N HIS A 214 -7.06 -20.25 -23.83
CA HIS A 214 -7.53 -19.14 -23.00
C HIS A 214 -8.61 -18.29 -23.70
N LYS A 215 -9.89 -18.56 -23.40
CA LYS A 215 -11.03 -17.75 -23.82
C LYS A 215 -11.23 -16.60 -22.83
N ASP A 216 -11.11 -15.39 -23.33
CA ASP A 216 -11.52 -14.16 -22.65
C ASP A 216 -13.03 -14.26 -22.31
N PRO A 217 -13.44 -14.18 -21.02
CA PRO A 217 -14.83 -14.39 -20.62
C PRO A 217 -15.80 -13.31 -21.15
N SER A 218 -15.28 -12.25 -21.76
CA SER A 218 -16.08 -11.11 -22.21
C SER A 218 -16.83 -11.30 -23.54
N GLN A 219 -16.63 -12.42 -24.25
CA GLN A 219 -17.22 -12.63 -25.58
C GLN A 219 -18.59 -13.36 -25.63
N HIS A 220 -19.17 -13.81 -24.50
CA HIS A 220 -20.44 -14.58 -24.53
C HIS A 220 -21.55 -14.16 -23.56
N VAL A 221 -21.39 -13.10 -22.76
CA VAL A 221 -22.46 -12.64 -21.84
C VAL A 221 -23.06 -11.33 -22.34
N ASP A 222 -24.28 -11.37 -22.85
CA ASP A 222 -25.05 -10.19 -23.23
C ASP A 222 -26.50 -10.31 -22.73
N ILE A 223 -26.68 -9.91 -21.47
CA ILE A 223 -27.97 -9.92 -20.77
C ILE A 223 -28.54 -8.51 -20.82
N ARG A 224 -29.72 -8.35 -21.43
CA ARG A 224 -30.37 -7.05 -21.64
C ARG A 224 -31.85 -7.06 -21.26
N GLY A 225 -32.37 -5.87 -20.98
CA GLY A 225 -33.81 -5.63 -20.77
C GLY A 225 -34.39 -6.48 -19.64
N LEU A 226 -35.58 -7.05 -19.85
CA LEU A 226 -36.30 -7.79 -18.82
C LEU A 226 -35.57 -9.06 -18.35
N ARG A 227 -34.62 -9.59 -19.13
CA ARG A 227 -33.79 -10.75 -18.71
C ARG A 227 -32.87 -10.43 -17.53
N LEU A 228 -32.60 -9.14 -17.25
CA LEU A 228 -31.86 -8.72 -16.06
C LEU A 228 -32.56 -9.15 -14.78
N PHE A 229 -33.88 -9.01 -14.70
CA PHE A 229 -34.66 -9.33 -13.49
C PHE A 229 -34.67 -10.82 -13.15
N MET A 230 -34.40 -11.67 -14.13
CA MET A 230 -34.30 -13.13 -13.94
C MET A 230 -32.93 -13.56 -13.40
N ASN A 231 -31.94 -12.65 -13.36
CA ASN A 231 -30.61 -12.94 -12.85
C ASN A 231 -30.50 -12.58 -11.37
N THR A 232 -30.09 -13.53 -10.53
CA THR A 232 -29.89 -13.29 -9.09
C THR A 232 -28.82 -12.24 -8.80
N LYS A 233 -27.76 -12.16 -9.63
CA LYS A 233 -26.69 -11.16 -9.50
C LYS A 233 -27.20 -9.73 -9.69
N PHE A 234 -28.24 -9.55 -10.51
CA PHE A 234 -28.90 -8.26 -10.68
C PHE A 234 -29.46 -7.76 -9.36
N TRP A 235 -30.23 -8.59 -8.64
CA TRP A 235 -30.84 -8.20 -7.37
C TRP A 235 -29.81 -7.92 -6.27
N PHE A 236 -28.71 -8.68 -6.23
CA PHE A 236 -27.61 -8.38 -5.30
C PHE A 236 -26.95 -7.03 -5.59
N LEU A 237 -26.62 -6.75 -6.85
CA LEU A 237 -26.04 -5.46 -7.24
C LEU A 237 -27.04 -4.31 -7.06
N PHE A 238 -28.30 -4.53 -7.39
CA PHE A 238 -29.38 -3.54 -7.22
C PHE A 238 -29.58 -3.19 -5.74
N ALA A 239 -29.64 -4.19 -4.85
CA ALA A 239 -29.73 -3.99 -3.41
C ALA A 239 -28.49 -3.27 -2.87
N LEU A 240 -27.29 -3.69 -3.28
CA LEU A 240 -26.04 -3.06 -2.85
C LEU A 240 -25.94 -1.59 -3.29
N MET A 241 -26.30 -1.31 -4.55
CA MET A 241 -26.41 0.05 -5.06
C MET A 241 -27.42 0.85 -4.24
N GLY A 242 -28.62 0.30 -3.99
CA GLY A 242 -29.67 0.95 -3.23
C GLY A 242 -29.23 1.31 -1.81
N LEU A 243 -28.68 0.36 -1.05
CA LEU A 243 -28.21 0.58 0.32
C LEU A 243 -27.12 1.66 0.38
N LEU A 244 -26.07 1.54 -0.44
CA LEU A 244 -24.91 2.45 -0.39
C LEU A 244 -25.22 3.84 -0.96
N SER A 245 -25.95 3.92 -2.08
CA SER A 245 -26.36 5.21 -2.65
C SER A 245 -27.40 5.90 -1.76
N GLY A 246 -28.24 5.15 -1.05
CA GLY A 246 -29.20 5.69 -0.10
C GLY A 246 -28.51 6.41 1.06
N ILE A 247 -27.51 5.77 1.68
CA ILE A 247 -26.67 6.37 2.72
C ILE A 247 -25.99 7.65 2.20
N GLY A 248 -25.39 7.57 1.01
CA GLY A 248 -24.71 8.69 0.38
C GLY A 248 -25.64 9.87 0.09
N LEU A 249 -26.79 9.62 -0.55
CA LEU A 249 -27.77 10.65 -0.88
C LEU A 249 -28.40 11.29 0.35
N MET A 250 -28.69 10.50 1.39
CA MET A 250 -29.15 11.03 2.68
C MET A 250 -28.11 11.99 3.27
N THR A 251 -26.85 11.57 3.34
CA THR A 251 -25.78 12.40 3.89
C THR A 251 -25.60 13.66 3.03
N ILE A 252 -25.48 13.52 1.71
CA ILE A 252 -25.22 14.65 0.79
C ILE A 252 -26.33 15.71 0.86
N ASN A 253 -27.59 15.29 0.89
CA ASN A 253 -28.72 16.22 0.89
C ASN A 253 -28.92 16.92 2.24
N ASN A 254 -28.52 16.28 3.35
CA ASN A 254 -28.85 16.76 4.68
C ASN A 254 -27.65 17.21 5.53
N ILE A 255 -26.39 17.04 5.08
CA ILE A 255 -25.20 17.45 5.85
C ILE A 255 -25.19 18.94 6.22
N GLY A 256 -25.85 19.78 5.41
CA GLY A 256 -26.03 21.20 5.73
C GLY A 256 -26.91 21.44 6.96
N ASN A 257 -27.93 20.59 7.15
CA ASN A 257 -28.80 20.61 8.32
C ASN A 257 -28.05 20.08 9.54
N ASP A 258 -27.25 19.01 9.39
CA ASP A 258 -26.37 18.49 10.44
C ASP A 258 -25.38 19.56 10.94
N ALA A 259 -24.70 20.23 10.01
CA ALA A 259 -23.77 21.32 10.33
C ALA A 259 -24.46 22.47 11.06
N THR A 260 -25.70 22.81 10.68
CA THR A 260 -26.47 23.87 11.32
C THR A 260 -26.84 23.51 12.75
N ALA A 261 -27.38 22.31 12.95
CA ALA A 261 -27.79 21.83 14.26
C ALA A 261 -26.60 21.77 15.23
N LEU A 262 -25.45 21.25 14.78
CA LEU A 262 -24.25 21.20 15.61
C LEU A 262 -23.68 22.58 15.94
N TRP A 263 -23.56 23.49 14.97
CA TRP A 263 -23.00 24.83 15.21
C TRP A 263 -23.87 25.65 16.16
N ARG A 264 -25.20 25.60 16.01
CA ARG A 264 -26.14 26.30 16.91
C ARG A 264 -26.09 25.76 18.33
N HIS A 265 -25.93 24.45 18.50
CA HIS A 265 -25.80 23.83 19.81
C HIS A 265 -24.44 24.11 20.46
N TYR A 266 -23.37 24.16 19.67
CA TYR A 266 -22.01 24.36 20.15
C TYR A 266 -21.72 25.80 20.58
N ASP A 267 -22.15 26.78 19.78
CA ASP A 267 -22.02 28.21 20.09
C ASP A 267 -23.29 28.99 19.69
N PRO A 268 -24.15 29.33 20.67
CA PRO A 268 -25.40 30.07 20.42
C PRO A 268 -25.19 31.48 19.85
N ASN A 269 -23.99 32.06 19.95
CA ASN A 269 -23.71 33.42 19.49
C ASN A 269 -23.08 33.48 18.08
N THR A 270 -22.96 32.33 17.40
CA THR A 270 -22.34 32.27 16.07
C THR A 270 -23.17 33.02 15.02
N ASP A 271 -22.49 33.84 14.22
CA ASP A 271 -23.09 34.58 13.10
C ASP A 271 -23.73 33.63 12.05
N PRO A 272 -25.02 33.83 11.68
CA PRO A 272 -25.69 33.08 10.61
C PRO A 272 -24.92 33.06 9.27
N THR A 273 -24.16 34.11 8.95
CA THR A 273 -23.36 34.12 7.70
C THR A 273 -22.20 33.12 7.76
N TYR A 274 -21.63 32.90 8.95
CA TYR A 274 -20.57 31.92 9.17
C TYR A 274 -21.09 30.49 9.01
N ILE A 275 -22.28 30.18 9.55
CA ILE A 275 -22.93 28.87 9.38
C ILE A 275 -23.17 28.59 7.90
N THR A 276 -23.64 29.60 7.15
CA THR A 276 -23.86 29.49 5.70
C THR A 276 -22.58 29.16 4.94
N LYS A 277 -21.45 29.80 5.28
CA LYS A 277 -20.13 29.47 4.72
C LYS A 277 -19.70 28.03 5.05
N ARG A 278 -19.95 27.56 6.28
CA ARG A 278 -19.62 26.18 6.69
C ARG A 278 -20.46 25.13 5.95
N ARG A 279 -21.75 25.37 5.69
CA ARG A 279 -22.58 24.50 4.84
C ARG A 279 -21.96 24.31 3.45
N ALA A 280 -21.57 25.40 2.80
CA ALA A 280 -20.94 25.35 1.47
C ALA A 280 -19.59 24.61 1.46
N MET A 281 -18.81 24.75 2.55
CA MET A 281 -17.56 24.00 2.73
C MET A 281 -17.80 22.48 2.75
N HIS A 282 -18.81 21.98 3.48
CA HIS A 282 -19.11 20.54 3.53
C HIS A 282 -19.52 19.98 2.17
N VAL A 283 -20.31 20.72 1.38
CA VAL A 283 -20.69 20.33 0.01
C VAL A 283 -19.44 20.22 -0.88
N SER A 284 -18.51 21.15 -0.74
CA SER A 284 -17.25 21.17 -1.51
C SER A 284 -16.34 19.99 -1.15
N ILE A 285 -16.21 19.66 0.14
CA ILE A 285 -15.45 18.50 0.63
C ILE A 285 -16.03 17.20 0.06
N LEU A 286 -17.36 17.04 0.10
CA LEU A 286 -18.04 15.88 -0.48
C LEU A 286 -17.71 15.71 -1.97
N SER A 287 -17.77 16.79 -2.75
CA SER A 287 -17.46 16.76 -4.19
C SER A 287 -16.00 16.38 -4.46
N ILE A 288 -15.04 16.97 -3.74
CA ILE A 288 -13.60 16.70 -3.91
C ILE A 288 -13.26 15.26 -3.51
N CYS A 289 -13.73 14.80 -2.34
CA CYS A 289 -13.50 13.44 -1.89
C CYS A 289 -14.19 12.41 -2.80
N SER A 290 -15.36 12.72 -3.34
CA SER A 290 -16.05 11.88 -4.33
C SER A 290 -15.30 11.80 -5.66
N PHE A 291 -14.69 12.89 -6.12
CA PHE A 291 -13.80 12.89 -7.28
C PHE A 291 -12.62 11.92 -7.08
N PHE A 292 -11.91 12.03 -5.95
CA PHE A 292 -10.80 11.12 -5.64
C PHE A 292 -11.27 9.67 -5.46
N GLY A 293 -12.42 9.44 -4.81
CA GLY A 293 -12.98 8.10 -4.64
C GLY A 293 -13.31 7.42 -5.96
N ARG A 294 -13.84 8.17 -6.94
CA ARG A 294 -14.11 7.64 -8.29
C ARG A 294 -12.83 7.24 -9.01
N LEU A 295 -11.79 8.08 -8.96
CA LEU A 295 -10.49 7.77 -9.57
C LEU A 295 -9.80 6.57 -8.89
N LEU A 296 -9.76 6.56 -7.55
CA LEU A 296 -9.13 5.50 -6.78
C LEU A 296 -9.79 4.15 -7.01
N SER A 297 -11.12 4.10 -7.02
CA SER A 297 -11.86 2.86 -7.28
C SER A 297 -11.76 2.39 -8.73
N GLY A 298 -11.79 3.31 -9.70
CA GLY A 298 -11.61 3.00 -11.11
C GLY A 298 -10.25 2.36 -11.39
N VAL A 299 -9.16 3.09 -11.08
CA VAL A 299 -7.78 2.62 -11.27
C VAL A 299 -7.49 1.40 -10.40
N GLY A 300 -7.93 1.44 -9.13
CA GLY A 300 -7.74 0.35 -8.17
C GLY A 300 -8.40 -0.94 -8.63
N SER A 301 -9.58 -0.87 -9.26
CA SER A 301 -10.26 -2.06 -9.77
C SER A 301 -9.51 -2.75 -10.90
N ASP A 302 -8.86 -2.00 -11.79
CA ASP A 302 -8.04 -2.58 -12.87
C ASP A 302 -6.73 -3.17 -12.34
N ILE A 303 -6.10 -2.52 -11.35
CA ILE A 303 -4.94 -3.07 -10.64
C ILE A 303 -5.32 -4.39 -9.96
N LEU A 304 -6.45 -4.43 -9.28
CA LEU A 304 -6.91 -5.59 -8.54
C LEU A 304 -7.14 -6.82 -9.45
N VAL A 305 -7.77 -6.60 -10.61
CA VAL A 305 -8.01 -7.68 -11.58
C VAL A 305 -6.71 -8.17 -12.22
N ARG A 306 -5.80 -7.25 -12.57
CA ARG A 306 -4.60 -7.60 -13.36
C ARG A 306 -3.41 -8.08 -12.55
N ARG A 307 -3.13 -7.41 -11.42
CA ARG A 307 -1.96 -7.69 -10.59
C ARG A 307 -2.26 -8.73 -9.51
N LEU A 308 -3.46 -8.67 -8.94
CA LEU A 308 -3.85 -9.46 -7.78
C LEU A 308 -4.83 -10.59 -8.11
N HIS A 309 -5.26 -10.71 -9.38
CA HIS A 309 -6.23 -11.71 -9.84
C HIS A 309 -7.50 -11.78 -8.98
N ALA A 310 -7.93 -10.64 -8.44
CA ALA A 310 -9.07 -10.53 -7.53
C ALA A 310 -10.24 -9.76 -8.17
N SER A 311 -11.47 -10.05 -7.72
CA SER A 311 -12.70 -9.45 -8.28
C SER A 311 -12.82 -7.95 -7.99
N ARG A 312 -13.30 -7.17 -8.98
CA ARG A 312 -13.59 -5.73 -8.84
C ARG A 312 -14.57 -5.40 -7.69
N THR A 313 -15.37 -6.38 -7.27
CA THR A 313 -16.32 -6.25 -6.16
C THR A 313 -15.68 -5.91 -4.82
N TRP A 314 -14.39 -6.20 -4.61
CA TRP A 314 -13.64 -5.77 -3.42
C TRP A 314 -13.58 -4.24 -3.27
N CYS A 315 -13.61 -3.48 -4.37
CA CYS A 315 -13.70 -2.02 -4.29
C CYS A 315 -15.04 -1.58 -3.67
N LEU A 316 -16.13 -2.33 -3.91
CA LEU A 316 -17.42 -2.08 -3.26
C LEU A 316 -17.40 -2.48 -1.78
N THR A 317 -16.69 -3.56 -1.42
CA THR A 317 -16.48 -3.94 -0.01
C THR A 317 -15.69 -2.88 0.75
N LEU A 318 -14.66 -2.31 0.12
CA LEU A 318 -13.93 -1.20 0.73
C LEU A 318 -14.83 0.04 0.87
N GLY A 319 -15.61 0.38 -0.17
CA GLY A 319 -16.58 1.48 -0.13
C GLY A 319 -17.63 1.32 0.96
N SER A 320 -18.19 0.11 1.14
CA SER A 320 -19.17 -0.17 2.19
C SER A 320 -18.57 -0.09 3.60
N ALA A 321 -17.33 -0.54 3.79
CA ALA A 321 -16.62 -0.37 5.05
C ALA A 321 -16.39 1.12 5.38
N ILE A 322 -15.97 1.92 4.39
CA ILE A 322 -15.79 3.37 4.57
C ILE A 322 -17.12 4.05 4.91
N PHE A 323 -18.23 3.67 4.25
CA PHE A 323 -19.56 4.16 4.61
C PHE A 323 -19.91 3.80 6.06
N ALA A 324 -19.75 2.56 6.49
CA ALA A 324 -20.05 2.14 7.85
C ALA A 324 -19.23 2.92 8.89
N ILE A 325 -17.94 3.15 8.62
CA ILE A 325 -17.07 3.98 9.48
C ILE A 325 -17.55 5.43 9.51
N ALA A 326 -17.92 6.01 8.36
CA ALA A 326 -18.42 7.38 8.29
C ALA A 326 -19.72 7.56 9.09
N GLN A 327 -20.66 6.62 8.95
CA GLN A 327 -21.92 6.63 9.72
C GLN A 327 -21.67 6.42 11.21
N LEU A 328 -20.73 5.54 11.58
CA LEU A 328 -20.35 5.32 12.98
C LEU A 328 -19.77 6.60 13.60
N LEU A 329 -18.87 7.28 12.89
CA LEU A 329 -18.29 8.54 13.37
C LEU A 329 -19.34 9.63 13.55
N ALA A 330 -20.30 9.73 12.63
CA ALA A 330 -21.39 10.70 12.72
C ALA A 330 -22.24 10.54 14.00
N LEU A 331 -22.28 9.35 14.60
CA LEU A 331 -22.99 9.09 15.86
C LEU A 331 -22.26 9.61 17.11
N PHE A 332 -20.98 9.96 17.01
CA PHE A 332 -20.16 10.38 18.16
C PHE A 332 -19.62 11.80 18.05
N ILE A 333 -19.77 12.45 16.89
CA ILE A 333 -19.28 13.81 16.68
C ILE A 333 -20.28 14.81 17.26
N SER A 334 -19.95 15.34 18.44
CA SER A 334 -20.65 16.46 19.07
C SER A 334 -20.01 17.82 18.75
N ASP A 335 -18.71 17.83 18.43
CA ASP A 335 -17.99 19.05 18.06
C ASP A 335 -18.04 19.26 16.52
N PRO A 336 -18.64 20.38 16.04
CA PRO A 336 -18.83 20.65 14.62
C PRO A 336 -17.51 20.73 13.83
N HIS A 337 -16.38 21.00 14.49
CA HIS A 337 -15.08 21.04 13.83
C HIS A 337 -14.64 19.69 13.26
N TYR A 338 -15.16 18.57 13.76
CA TYR A 338 -14.82 17.23 13.25
C TYR A 338 -15.80 16.69 12.21
N LEU A 339 -16.91 17.40 11.93
CA LEU A 339 -17.93 16.98 10.97
C LEU A 339 -17.34 16.79 9.54
N PHE A 340 -16.25 17.48 9.22
CA PHE A 340 -15.57 17.32 7.92
C PHE A 340 -15.09 15.89 7.68
N LEU A 341 -14.81 15.11 8.73
CA LEU A 341 -14.42 13.70 8.61
C LEU A 341 -15.54 12.87 8.01
N VAL A 342 -16.78 13.08 8.48
CA VAL A 342 -17.97 12.41 7.93
C VAL A 342 -18.17 12.81 6.48
N SER A 343 -18.10 14.12 6.17
CA SER A 343 -18.22 14.61 4.79
C SER A 343 -17.15 14.02 3.87
N SER A 344 -15.91 13.94 4.33
CA SER A 344 -14.78 13.41 3.56
C SER A 344 -14.93 11.92 3.30
N LEU A 345 -15.26 11.12 4.33
CA LEU A 345 -15.40 9.67 4.23
C LEU A 345 -16.64 9.27 3.42
N CYS A 346 -17.78 9.94 3.64
CA CYS A 346 -18.98 9.73 2.83
C CYS A 346 -18.74 10.10 1.36
N GLY A 347 -18.04 11.22 1.10
CA GLY A 347 -17.65 11.62 -0.25
C GLY A 347 -16.78 10.56 -0.92
N LEU A 348 -15.74 10.10 -0.22
CA LEU A 348 -14.84 9.04 -0.70
C LEU A 348 -15.60 7.74 -1.00
N ALA A 349 -16.42 7.27 -0.07
CA ALA A 349 -17.20 6.04 -0.21
C ALA A 349 -18.22 6.12 -1.36
N TYR A 350 -18.90 7.27 -1.50
CA TYR A 350 -19.82 7.53 -2.61
C TYR A 350 -19.07 7.55 -3.95
N GLY A 351 -17.85 8.10 -3.96
CA GLY A 351 -16.97 8.04 -5.12
C GLY A 351 -16.57 6.61 -5.48
N PHE A 352 -16.23 5.80 -4.47
CA PHE A 352 -15.92 4.37 -4.66
C PHE A 352 -17.09 3.60 -5.28
N LEU A 353 -18.30 3.84 -4.77
CA LEU A 353 -19.52 3.24 -5.29
C LEU A 353 -19.65 3.53 -6.79
N PHE A 354 -19.70 4.79 -7.19
CA PHE A 354 -19.98 5.16 -8.59
C PHE A 354 -18.77 5.01 -9.53
N GLY A 355 -17.54 4.94 -9.03
CA GLY A 355 -16.35 4.78 -9.87
C GLY A 355 -16.19 3.36 -10.41
N VAL A 356 -16.49 2.33 -9.62
CA VAL A 356 -16.30 0.92 -10.03
C VAL A 356 -17.57 0.26 -10.56
N PHE A 357 -18.76 0.74 -10.17
CA PHE A 357 -20.02 0.06 -10.49
C PHE A 357 -20.31 -0.13 -11.99
N PRO A 358 -20.11 0.87 -12.87
CA PRO A 358 -20.33 0.69 -14.31
C PRO A 358 -19.45 -0.42 -14.90
N SER A 359 -18.22 -0.55 -14.41
CA SER A 359 -17.31 -1.62 -14.85
C SER A 359 -17.76 -2.99 -14.36
N ILE A 360 -18.32 -3.09 -13.15
CA ILE A 360 -18.92 -4.34 -12.63
C ILE A 360 -20.16 -4.71 -13.45
N VAL A 361 -21.02 -3.75 -13.79
CA VAL A 361 -22.22 -3.98 -14.62
C VAL A 361 -21.82 -4.47 -16.02
N ALA A 362 -20.79 -3.86 -16.62
CA ALA A 362 -20.24 -4.29 -17.91
C ALA A 362 -19.65 -5.72 -17.86
N GLU A 363 -19.00 -6.08 -16.76
CA GLU A 363 -18.41 -7.42 -16.57
C GLU A 363 -19.48 -8.50 -16.32
N VAL A 364 -20.53 -8.19 -15.54
CA VAL A 364 -21.53 -9.17 -15.13
C VAL A 364 -22.62 -9.38 -16.18
N PHE A 365 -23.06 -8.33 -16.87
CA PHE A 365 -24.20 -8.39 -17.79
C PHE A 365 -23.84 -8.18 -19.26
N GLY A 366 -22.59 -7.82 -19.56
CA GLY A 366 -22.13 -7.56 -20.92
C GLY A 366 -21.95 -6.08 -21.24
N ILE A 367 -21.12 -5.82 -22.26
CA ILE A 367 -20.70 -4.46 -22.64
C ILE A 367 -21.62 -3.80 -23.68
N HIS A 368 -22.26 -4.58 -24.55
CA HIS A 368 -23.05 -4.02 -25.64
C HIS A 368 -24.36 -3.36 -25.17
N GLY A 369 -24.97 -3.88 -24.11
CA GLY A 369 -26.13 -3.31 -23.42
C GLY A 369 -25.80 -2.49 -22.17
N LEU A 370 -24.55 -2.02 -22.03
CA LEU A 370 -24.08 -1.36 -20.81
C LEU A 370 -24.97 -0.18 -20.38
N SER A 371 -25.37 0.68 -21.32
CA SER A 371 -26.10 1.92 -21.00
C SER A 371 -27.50 1.60 -20.48
N THR A 372 -28.17 0.64 -21.11
CA THR A 372 -29.49 0.15 -20.69
C THR A 372 -29.42 -0.52 -19.32
N ASN A 373 -28.44 -1.41 -19.13
CA ASN A 373 -28.23 -2.12 -17.86
C ASN A 373 -27.89 -1.15 -16.72
N TRP A 374 -27.07 -0.14 -17.00
CA TRP A 374 -26.78 0.97 -16.09
C TRP A 374 -28.03 1.80 -15.77
N GLY A 375 -28.88 2.04 -16.77
CA GLY A 375 -30.19 2.67 -16.58
C GLY A 375 -31.07 1.94 -15.56
N PHE A 376 -31.15 0.61 -15.65
CA PHE A 376 -31.87 -0.19 -14.65
C PHE A 376 -31.23 -0.14 -13.26
N MET A 377 -29.89 -0.18 -13.18
CA MET A 377 -29.17 -0.07 -11.90
C MET A 377 -29.39 1.28 -11.21
N THR A 378 -29.48 2.37 -12.00
CA THR A 378 -29.65 3.73 -11.48
C THR A 378 -31.06 4.04 -10.98
N LEU A 379 -32.02 3.12 -11.13
CA LEU A 379 -33.30 3.20 -10.42
C LEU A 379 -33.17 2.91 -8.91
N ALA A 380 -32.17 2.11 -8.50
CA ALA A 380 -32.00 1.80 -7.07
C ALA A 380 -31.79 3.06 -6.20
N PRO A 381 -30.89 4.02 -6.56
CA PRO A 381 -30.76 5.30 -5.86
C PRO A 381 -32.04 6.16 -5.82
N VAL A 382 -32.92 6.03 -6.83
CA VAL A 382 -34.19 6.76 -6.86
C VAL A 382 -35.10 6.25 -5.73
N LEU A 383 -35.20 4.93 -5.58
CA LEU A 383 -36.02 4.32 -4.54
C LEU A 383 -35.41 4.52 -3.16
N SER A 384 -34.15 4.11 -2.98
CA SER A 384 -33.50 4.15 -1.67
C SER A 384 -33.24 5.59 -1.20
N GLY A 385 -32.80 6.48 -2.09
CA GLY A 385 -32.52 7.87 -1.76
C GLY A 385 -33.74 8.58 -1.20
N ASN A 386 -34.94 8.36 -1.73
CA ASN A 386 -36.15 8.96 -1.16
C ASN A 386 -36.52 8.35 0.19
N ILE A 387 -36.41 7.04 0.35
CA ILE A 387 -36.70 6.37 1.63
C ILE A 387 -35.82 6.95 2.74
N PHE A 388 -34.50 7.02 2.54
CA PHE A 388 -33.60 7.54 3.57
C PHE A 388 -33.75 9.06 3.77
N ASN A 389 -33.99 9.85 2.73
CA ASN A 389 -34.21 11.29 2.88
C ASN A 389 -35.51 11.62 3.61
N LEU A 390 -36.60 10.92 3.32
CA LEU A 390 -37.88 11.09 4.02
C LEU A 390 -37.76 10.64 5.48
N PHE A 391 -37.04 9.54 5.73
CA PHE A 391 -36.76 9.10 7.10
C PHE A 391 -35.94 10.13 7.88
N TYR A 392 -34.86 10.64 7.28
CA TYR A 392 -34.08 11.72 7.88
C TYR A 392 -34.96 12.94 8.18
N GLY A 393 -35.77 13.38 7.21
CA GLY A 393 -36.68 14.51 7.39
C GLY A 393 -37.66 14.30 8.55
N ALA A 394 -38.27 13.12 8.65
CA ALA A 394 -39.16 12.78 9.75
C ALA A 394 -38.46 12.80 11.13
N VAL A 395 -37.22 12.30 11.20
CA VAL A 395 -36.40 12.33 12.43
C VAL A 395 -36.05 13.77 12.80
N PHE A 396 -35.60 14.57 11.83
CA PHE A 396 -35.19 15.95 12.05
C PHE A 396 -36.39 16.82 12.46
N ASP A 397 -37.52 16.65 11.78
CA ASP A 397 -38.76 17.39 12.06
C ASP A 397 -39.32 17.08 13.45
N ALA A 398 -39.18 15.83 13.93
CA ALA A 398 -39.61 15.42 15.27
C ALA A 398 -38.84 16.12 16.40
N HIS A 399 -37.61 16.56 16.15
CA HIS A 399 -36.76 17.27 17.12
C HIS A 399 -36.71 18.78 16.85
N SER A 400 -37.37 19.26 15.79
CA SER A 400 -37.41 20.67 15.41
C SER A 400 -38.51 21.44 16.14
N VAL A 401 -38.23 22.71 16.42
CA VAL A 401 -39.18 23.71 16.94
C VAL A 401 -39.31 24.83 15.92
N ILE A 402 -40.49 25.46 15.83
CA ILE A 402 -40.74 26.59 14.94
C ILE A 402 -40.18 27.86 15.59
N ASP A 403 -39.21 28.50 14.95
CA ASP A 403 -38.62 29.76 15.37
C ASP A 403 -39.58 30.94 15.09
N LYS A 404 -39.29 32.11 15.67
CA LYS A 404 -40.09 33.34 15.57
C LYS A 404 -40.32 33.82 14.14
N ASN A 405 -39.49 33.41 13.20
CA ASN A 405 -39.59 33.72 11.78
C ASN A 405 -40.45 32.71 10.99
N GLY A 406 -40.98 31.67 11.64
CA GLY A 406 -41.77 30.60 11.01
C GLY A 406 -40.95 29.42 10.49
N ASP A 407 -39.63 29.45 10.61
CA ASP A 407 -38.72 28.39 10.16
C ASP A 407 -38.61 27.26 11.19
N ARG A 408 -38.59 25.99 10.74
CA ARG A 408 -38.27 24.84 11.61
C ARG A 408 -36.77 24.75 11.86
N VAL A 409 -36.39 24.74 13.14
CA VAL A 409 -35.00 24.71 13.60
C VAL A 409 -34.84 23.62 14.65
N CYS A 410 -33.72 22.88 14.61
CA CYS A 410 -33.38 21.94 15.67
C CYS A 410 -32.09 22.38 16.39
N ASP A 411 -32.20 22.67 17.69
CA ASP A 411 -31.10 23.17 18.54
C ASP A 411 -30.53 22.08 19.47
N GLN A 412 -30.98 20.83 19.32
CA GLN A 412 -30.52 19.69 20.13
C GLN A 412 -29.19 19.07 19.65
N GLY A 413 -28.52 19.72 18.69
CA GLY A 413 -27.24 19.27 18.16
C GLY A 413 -27.32 17.88 17.52
N LEU A 414 -26.60 16.92 18.10
CA LEU A 414 -26.49 15.56 17.58
C LEU A 414 -27.83 14.80 17.57
N GLU A 415 -28.69 15.03 18.55
CA GLU A 415 -29.96 14.30 18.68
C GLU A 415 -30.95 14.61 17.53
N CYS A 416 -30.78 15.74 16.85
CA CYS A 416 -31.57 16.13 15.68
C CYS A 416 -31.52 15.11 14.53
N TYR A 417 -30.42 14.36 14.40
CA TYR A 417 -30.21 13.45 13.27
C TYR A 417 -29.65 12.08 13.68
N ARG A 418 -29.34 11.86 14.96
CA ARG A 418 -28.70 10.63 15.46
C ARG A 418 -29.39 9.35 14.99
N ASN A 419 -30.71 9.29 15.09
CA ASN A 419 -31.49 8.11 14.68
C ASN A 419 -31.39 7.83 13.17
N ALA A 420 -31.30 8.87 12.34
CA ALA A 420 -31.08 8.71 10.90
C ALA A 420 -29.76 8.00 10.61
N TYR A 421 -28.69 8.41 11.32
CA TYR A 421 -27.36 7.81 11.18
C TYR A 421 -27.23 6.40 11.76
N VAL A 422 -28.04 6.04 12.76
CA VAL A 422 -28.12 4.65 13.26
C VAL A 422 -28.69 3.73 12.19
N VAL A 423 -29.79 4.15 11.55
CA VAL A 423 -30.44 3.35 10.50
C VAL A 423 -29.52 3.19 9.28
N THR A 424 -28.82 4.25 8.87
CA THR A 424 -27.84 4.15 7.79
C THR A 424 -26.58 3.38 8.17
N LEU A 425 -26.18 3.34 9.44
CA LEU A 425 -25.10 2.46 9.91
C LEU A 425 -25.50 0.98 9.73
N PHE A 426 -26.71 0.59 10.14
CA PHE A 426 -27.20 -0.78 9.91
C PHE A 426 -27.30 -1.11 8.42
N SER A 427 -27.77 -0.16 7.60
CA SER A 427 -27.75 -0.28 6.14
C SER A 427 -26.33 -0.49 5.58
N GLY A 428 -25.35 0.24 6.10
CA GLY A 428 -23.94 0.13 5.71
C GLY A 428 -23.32 -1.22 6.09
N LEU A 429 -23.62 -1.72 7.29
CA LEU A 429 -23.21 -3.05 7.73
C LEU A 429 -23.87 -4.17 6.90
N ALA A 430 -25.16 -4.03 6.59
CA ALA A 430 -25.86 -4.95 5.70
C ALA A 430 -25.24 -4.96 4.30
N ALA A 431 -24.93 -3.78 3.75
CA ALA A 431 -24.23 -3.65 2.47
C ALA A 431 -22.83 -4.29 2.51
N LEU A 432 -22.11 -4.17 3.63
CA LEU A 432 -20.82 -4.84 3.82
C LEU A 432 -20.96 -6.36 3.78
N VAL A 433 -21.93 -6.93 4.51
CA VAL A 433 -22.22 -8.36 4.51
C VAL A 433 -22.59 -8.86 3.11
N VAL A 434 -23.50 -8.15 2.42
CA VAL A 434 -23.88 -8.49 1.03
C VAL A 434 -22.66 -8.43 0.11
N SER A 435 -21.82 -7.40 0.22
CA SER A 435 -20.62 -7.27 -0.61
C SER A 435 -19.60 -8.40 -0.37
N LEU A 436 -19.45 -8.87 0.87
CA LEU A 436 -18.57 -9.99 1.22
C LEU A 436 -19.12 -11.32 0.69
N SER A 437 -20.45 -11.51 0.72
CA SER A 437 -21.11 -12.71 0.21
C SER A 437 -20.91 -12.93 -1.30
N LEU A 438 -20.65 -11.85 -2.05
CA LEU A 438 -20.37 -11.89 -3.49
C LEU A 438 -18.93 -12.34 -3.83
N GLN A 439 -18.07 -12.58 -2.84
CA GLN A 439 -16.67 -12.89 -3.06
C GLN A 439 -16.42 -14.42 -3.08
N PRO A 440 -15.96 -15.01 -4.20
CA PRO A 440 -15.66 -16.44 -4.27
C PRO A 440 -14.52 -16.86 -3.33
N LEU A 441 -13.61 -15.94 -3.01
CA LEU A 441 -12.53 -16.15 -2.05
C LEU A 441 -13.05 -16.14 -0.60
N ALA A 442 -13.99 -15.27 -0.25
CA ALA A 442 -14.57 -15.22 1.09
C ALA A 442 -15.37 -16.48 1.40
N ILE A 443 -16.14 -17.00 0.44
CA ILE A 443 -16.86 -18.28 0.60
C ILE A 443 -15.87 -19.44 0.80
N LYS A 444 -14.79 -19.50 0.02
CA LYS A 444 -13.73 -20.52 0.20
C LYS A 444 -13.01 -20.37 1.54
N LEU A 445 -12.69 -19.15 1.98
CA LEU A 445 -12.02 -18.87 3.24
C LEU A 445 -12.93 -19.14 4.44
N VAL A 446 -14.21 -18.78 4.38
CA VAL A 446 -15.20 -19.04 5.43
C VAL A 446 -15.49 -20.54 5.53
N MET A 447 -15.68 -21.24 4.41
CA MET A 447 -15.86 -22.71 4.39
C MET A 447 -14.60 -23.44 4.88
N ALA A 448 -13.41 -23.01 4.44
CA ALA A 448 -12.14 -23.55 4.93
C ALA A 448 -11.96 -23.28 6.43
N TRP A 449 -12.31 -22.08 6.90
CA TRP A 449 -12.24 -21.70 8.31
C TRP A 449 -13.24 -22.52 9.15
N ILE A 450 -14.48 -22.67 8.72
CA ILE A 450 -15.50 -23.49 9.38
C ILE A 450 -15.01 -24.93 9.53
N ASN A 451 -14.42 -25.50 8.47
CA ASN A 451 -13.91 -26.88 8.45
C ASN A 451 -12.55 -27.06 9.14
N THR A 452 -11.91 -25.99 9.62
CA THR A 452 -10.63 -26.08 10.32
C THR A 452 -10.82 -26.60 11.76
N PRO A 453 -10.01 -27.56 12.24
CA PRO A 453 -10.11 -28.11 13.59
C PRO A 453 -9.93 -27.02 14.67
N ARG A 454 -10.63 -27.18 15.81
CA ARG A 454 -10.65 -26.19 16.92
C ARG A 454 -9.24 -25.86 17.46
N SER A 455 -8.33 -26.83 17.45
CA SER A 455 -6.93 -26.62 17.87
C SER A 455 -6.19 -25.61 16.99
N VAL A 456 -6.40 -25.66 15.67
CA VAL A 456 -5.78 -24.73 14.70
C VAL A 456 -6.43 -23.35 14.76
N LYS A 457 -7.74 -23.28 15.01
CA LYS A 457 -8.47 -22.02 15.23
C LYS A 457 -7.97 -21.24 16.44
N LEU A 458 -7.49 -21.92 17.48
CA LEU A 458 -6.92 -21.28 18.66
C LEU A 458 -5.42 -21.01 18.51
N SER A 459 -4.68 -21.94 17.91
CA SER A 459 -3.22 -21.83 17.81
C SER A 459 -2.78 -20.79 16.80
N LEU A 460 -3.45 -20.66 15.64
CA LEU A 460 -3.07 -19.72 14.60
C LEU A 460 -3.13 -18.25 15.04
N PRO A 461 -4.24 -17.72 15.61
CA PRO A 461 -4.26 -16.35 16.12
C PRO A 461 -3.30 -16.16 17.29
N THR A 462 -3.07 -17.18 18.12
CA THR A 462 -2.09 -17.11 19.22
C THR A 462 -0.66 -17.00 18.68
N ILE A 463 -0.30 -17.79 17.67
CA ILE A 463 1.01 -17.73 17.01
C ILE A 463 1.17 -16.37 16.32
N LEU A 464 0.17 -15.91 15.59
CA LEU A 464 0.19 -14.60 14.95
C LEU A 464 0.33 -13.47 15.98
N ALA A 465 -0.38 -13.55 17.12
CA ALA A 465 -0.26 -12.59 18.21
C ALA A 465 1.14 -12.59 18.81
N LEU A 466 1.73 -13.77 19.07
CA LEU A 466 3.09 -13.90 19.59
C LEU A 466 4.14 -13.39 18.60
N LEU A 467 3.99 -13.67 17.31
CA LEU A 467 4.89 -13.17 16.25
C LEU A 467 4.79 -11.64 16.12
N SER A 468 3.57 -11.10 16.15
CA SER A 468 3.32 -9.66 16.15
C SER A 468 3.91 -9.00 17.39
N LEU A 469 3.69 -9.57 18.59
CA LEU A 469 4.26 -9.07 19.84
C LEU A 469 5.80 -9.08 19.79
N ARG A 470 6.40 -10.15 19.28
CA ARG A 470 7.85 -10.25 19.09
C ARG A 470 8.37 -9.20 18.12
N LYS A 471 7.65 -8.93 17.03
CA LYS A 471 8.04 -7.91 16.05
C LYS A 471 7.95 -6.51 16.64
N VAL A 472 6.85 -6.20 17.33
CA VAL A 472 6.64 -4.92 18.03
C VAL A 472 7.71 -4.71 19.11
N SER A 473 7.97 -5.72 19.94
CA SER A 473 9.03 -5.69 20.95
C SER A 473 10.42 -5.47 20.34
N GLY A 474 10.71 -6.07 19.19
CA GLY A 474 11.96 -5.84 18.46
C GLY A 474 12.10 -4.38 17.97
N VAL A 475 11.03 -3.81 17.40
CA VAL A 475 11.01 -2.40 16.96
C VAL A 475 11.18 -1.46 18.16
N LEU A 476 10.47 -1.72 19.26
CA LEU A 476 10.58 -0.91 20.48
C LEU A 476 11.97 -1.01 21.10
N SER A 477 12.53 -2.21 21.22
CA SER A 477 13.90 -2.43 21.70
C SER A 477 14.91 -1.63 20.88
N GLN A 478 14.80 -1.69 19.55
CA GLN A 478 15.68 -0.95 18.66
C GLN A 478 15.51 0.57 18.84
N ALA A 479 14.27 1.05 18.95
CA ALA A 479 14.00 2.47 19.17
C ALA A 479 14.60 2.98 20.50
N VAL A 480 14.45 2.20 21.58
CA VAL A 480 14.98 2.52 22.92
C VAL A 480 16.51 2.53 22.92
N LEU A 481 17.16 1.52 22.33
CA LEU A 481 18.62 1.47 22.24
C LEU A 481 19.19 2.63 21.42
N ASN A 482 18.44 3.12 20.43
CA ASN A 482 18.79 4.30 19.63
C ASN A 482 18.29 5.62 20.22
N ASN A 483 17.83 5.61 21.48
CA ASN A 483 17.38 6.79 22.21
C ASN A 483 16.24 7.56 21.51
N PHE A 484 15.44 6.88 20.68
CA PHE A 484 14.40 7.45 19.82
C PHE A 484 14.89 8.58 18.89
N VAL A 485 16.20 8.62 18.61
CA VAL A 485 16.82 9.60 17.71
C VAL A 485 17.55 8.90 16.58
N SER A 486 17.51 9.45 15.38
CA SER A 486 18.32 9.01 14.26
C SER A 486 19.64 9.77 14.20
N ASP A 487 20.65 9.12 13.62
CA ASP A 487 21.94 9.74 13.32
C ASP A 487 22.39 9.33 11.92
N ARG A 488 23.12 10.20 11.22
CA ARG A 488 23.50 10.00 9.82
C ARG A 488 25.00 9.83 9.71
N TYR A 489 25.43 8.62 9.37
CA TYR A 489 26.83 8.29 9.09
C TYR A 489 27.16 8.56 7.62
N VAL A 490 28.29 9.20 7.38
CA VAL A 490 28.85 9.40 6.04
C VAL A 490 30.18 8.66 6.01
N TRP A 491 30.14 7.34 5.74
CA TRP A 491 31.25 6.40 5.89
C TRP A 491 32.58 6.79 5.23
N SER A 492 32.56 7.67 4.22
CA SER A 492 33.78 8.24 3.61
C SER A 492 34.52 9.25 4.50
N GLN A 493 33.82 9.86 5.45
CA GLN A 493 34.31 10.84 6.44
C GLN A 493 34.53 10.23 7.83
N GLU A 494 34.09 8.99 8.04
CA GLU A 494 34.23 8.30 9.33
C GLU A 494 35.65 7.75 9.54
N LEU A 495 36.07 7.74 10.81
CA LEU A 495 37.35 7.18 11.26
C LEU A 495 37.08 6.10 12.30
N VAL A 496 37.43 4.86 11.95
CA VAL A 496 37.22 3.68 12.82
C VAL A 496 38.54 3.28 13.46
N VAL A 497 38.57 3.16 14.79
CA VAL A 497 39.71 2.59 15.53
C VAL A 497 39.33 1.18 15.98
N VAL A 498 40.19 0.19 15.70
CA VAL A 498 39.99 -1.21 16.09
C VAL A 498 41.19 -1.67 16.92
N THR A 499 40.94 -2.14 18.15
CA THR A 499 42.00 -2.72 19.00
C THR A 499 42.18 -4.21 18.75
N GLY A 500 43.40 -4.73 18.92
CA GLY A 500 43.74 -6.10 18.53
C GLY A 500 43.64 -6.29 17.02
N GLY A 501 43.99 -5.26 16.25
CA GLY A 501 43.76 -5.16 14.82
C GLY A 501 44.79 -5.89 13.95
N SER A 502 45.78 -6.58 14.55
CA SER A 502 46.81 -7.33 13.81
C SER A 502 46.60 -8.84 13.81
N GLY A 503 45.55 -9.34 14.49
CA GLY A 503 45.25 -10.78 14.54
C GLY A 503 43.77 -11.12 14.64
N GLY A 504 43.45 -12.38 14.32
CA GLY A 504 42.13 -12.99 14.52
C GLY A 504 40.98 -12.18 13.91
N LEU A 505 39.98 -11.90 14.73
CA LEU A 505 38.77 -11.16 14.33
C LEU A 505 39.06 -9.69 13.97
N GLY A 506 40.02 -9.07 14.66
CA GLY A 506 40.35 -7.65 14.51
C GLY A 506 40.99 -7.33 13.16
N ASP A 507 42.00 -8.10 12.74
CA ASP A 507 42.65 -7.93 11.42
C ASP A 507 41.66 -8.10 10.27
N LEU A 508 40.80 -9.12 10.35
CA LEU A 508 39.75 -9.34 9.36
C LEU A 508 38.75 -8.16 9.30
N LEU A 509 38.36 -7.62 10.45
CA LEU A 509 37.47 -6.46 10.52
C LEU A 509 38.13 -5.20 9.93
N VAL A 510 39.40 -4.94 10.29
CA VAL A 510 40.18 -3.82 9.73
C VAL A 510 40.22 -3.90 8.21
N ARG A 511 40.58 -5.07 7.66
CA ARG A 511 40.71 -5.29 6.22
C ARG A 511 39.37 -5.13 5.49
N LYS A 512 38.29 -5.70 6.03
CA LYS A 512 36.95 -5.59 5.41
C LYS A 512 36.39 -4.18 5.46
N LEU A 513 36.63 -3.42 6.53
CA LEU A 513 36.22 -2.02 6.60
C LEU A 513 37.03 -1.16 5.62
N ALA A 514 38.35 -1.36 5.56
CA ALA A 514 39.22 -0.63 4.65
C ALA A 514 38.89 -0.91 3.16
N SER A 515 38.54 -2.15 2.82
CA SER A 515 38.12 -2.51 1.45
C SER A 515 36.80 -1.86 1.03
N ARG A 516 35.98 -1.39 1.98
CA ARG A 516 34.78 -0.58 1.74
C ARG A 516 35.06 0.92 1.61
N GLY A 517 36.33 1.33 1.57
CA GLY A 517 36.68 2.74 1.45
C GLY A 517 36.63 3.52 2.75
N ILE A 518 36.56 2.85 3.90
CA ILE A 518 36.50 3.49 5.23
C ILE A 518 37.92 3.69 5.76
N LYS A 519 38.17 4.80 6.47
CA LYS A 519 39.48 5.04 7.09
C LYS A 519 39.54 4.26 8.42
N VAL A 520 40.50 3.37 8.57
CA VAL A 520 40.60 2.48 9.73
C VAL A 520 41.98 2.57 10.38
N ILE A 521 42.01 2.66 11.70
CA ILE A 521 43.22 2.55 12.51
C ILE A 521 43.24 1.18 13.17
N SER A 522 44.30 0.43 12.90
CA SER A 522 44.62 -0.82 13.58
C SER A 522 45.54 -0.53 14.76
N LEU A 523 45.03 -0.74 15.98
CA LEU A 523 45.80 -0.67 17.22
C LEU A 523 46.17 -2.08 17.67
N ASP A 524 47.44 -2.35 17.83
CA ASP A 524 47.95 -3.62 18.35
C ASP A 524 49.35 -3.46 18.92
N VAL A 525 49.80 -4.39 19.77
CA VAL A 525 51.18 -4.44 20.26
C VAL A 525 52.12 -5.11 19.26
N VAL A 526 51.58 -5.82 18.27
CA VAL A 526 52.35 -6.47 17.19
C VAL A 526 51.93 -5.89 15.84
N PRO A 527 52.87 -5.65 14.90
CA PRO A 527 52.51 -5.23 13.54
C PRO A 527 51.71 -6.31 12.78
N PRO A 528 50.87 -5.91 11.81
CA PRO A 528 50.11 -6.84 10.99
C PRO A 528 51.04 -7.72 10.16
N ARG A 529 50.71 -9.02 10.05
CA ARG A 529 51.56 -10.02 9.35
C ARG A 529 51.68 -9.76 7.85
N THR A 530 50.66 -9.16 7.25
CA THR A 530 50.63 -8.81 5.82
C THR A 530 50.29 -7.33 5.67
N PRO A 531 50.78 -6.67 4.60
CA PRO A 531 50.52 -5.26 4.36
C PRO A 531 49.02 -4.93 4.46
N LEU A 532 48.71 -3.81 5.13
CA LEU A 532 47.35 -3.31 5.26
C LEU A 532 46.88 -2.65 3.94
N PRO A 533 45.58 -2.69 3.63
CA PRO A 533 45.01 -1.92 2.51
C PRO A 533 45.25 -0.42 2.65
N SER A 534 45.17 0.33 1.55
CA SER A 534 45.53 1.76 1.47
C SER A 534 44.80 2.71 2.44
N ARG A 535 43.66 2.30 3.01
CA ARG A 535 42.88 3.08 3.99
C ARG A 535 42.95 2.55 5.42
N ALA A 536 43.80 1.55 5.66
CA ALA A 536 44.09 1.04 6.99
C ALA A 536 45.50 1.45 7.42
N PHE A 537 45.62 1.99 8.63
CA PHE A 537 46.87 2.50 9.20
C PHE A 537 47.16 1.78 10.51
N PHE A 538 48.40 1.32 10.69
CA PHE A 538 48.82 0.64 11.90
C PHE A 538 49.49 1.61 12.88
N TYR A 539 49.14 1.48 14.15
CA TYR A 539 49.86 2.13 15.25
C TYR A 539 50.14 1.07 16.33
N GLU A 540 51.42 0.97 16.71
CA GLU A 540 51.84 0.13 17.81
C GLU A 540 51.39 0.76 19.13
N ALA A 541 50.54 0.05 19.87
CA ALA A 541 49.96 0.55 21.10
C ALA A 541 49.75 -0.55 22.14
N ASP A 542 50.32 -0.33 23.33
CA ASP A 542 49.96 -1.10 24.51
C ASP A 542 48.76 -0.44 25.19
N ILE A 543 47.59 -1.03 24.95
CA ILE A 543 46.30 -0.55 25.47
C ILE A 543 46.16 -0.67 27.01
N THR A 544 47.09 -1.35 27.68
CA THR A 544 47.15 -1.42 29.14
C THR A 544 47.92 -0.23 29.75
N SER A 545 48.70 0.49 28.94
CA SER A 545 49.51 1.64 29.37
C SER A 545 48.83 2.97 29.00
N ALA A 546 48.31 3.67 30.01
CA ALA A 546 47.66 4.97 29.80
C ALA A 546 48.57 6.01 29.12
N ALA A 547 49.86 6.03 29.47
CA ALA A 547 50.82 6.96 28.87
C ALA A 547 51.11 6.65 27.40
N ASN A 548 51.26 5.36 27.05
CA ASN A 548 51.43 4.95 25.66
C ASN A 548 50.17 5.27 24.85
N LEU A 549 49.00 4.95 25.40
CA LEU A 549 47.72 5.18 24.73
C LEU A 549 47.46 6.66 24.47
N ALA A 550 47.73 7.55 25.44
CA ALA A 550 47.57 9.00 25.25
C ALA A 550 48.46 9.54 24.12
N LYS A 551 49.72 9.08 24.04
CA LYS A 551 50.66 9.47 22.98
C LYS A 551 50.19 8.98 21.60
N VAL A 552 49.75 7.73 21.50
CA VAL A 552 49.26 7.16 20.24
C VAL A 552 47.94 7.82 19.81
N ALA A 553 47.01 8.04 20.75
CA ALA A 553 45.74 8.70 20.49
C ALA A 553 45.95 10.14 19.99
N GLN A 554 46.93 10.86 20.55
CA GLN A 554 47.31 12.18 20.05
C GLN A 554 47.83 12.13 18.61
N ALA A 555 48.75 11.20 18.29
CA ALA A 555 49.26 11.04 16.94
C ALA A 555 48.14 10.71 15.92
N ILE A 556 47.17 9.87 16.30
CA ILE A 556 46.01 9.55 15.48
C ILE A 556 45.17 10.81 15.21
N ARG A 557 44.88 11.60 16.25
CA ARG A 557 44.11 12.84 16.12
C ARG A 557 44.80 13.84 15.19
N GLU A 558 46.11 14.01 15.32
CA GLU A 558 46.91 14.92 14.49
C GLU A 558 46.96 14.48 13.02
N GLN A 559 47.13 13.18 12.73
CA GLN A 559 47.30 12.68 11.36
C GLN A 559 45.99 12.37 10.64
N HIS A 560 44.95 11.99 11.38
CA HIS A 560 43.72 11.44 10.79
C HIS A 560 42.44 12.14 11.21
N GLY A 561 42.48 12.93 12.29
CA GLY A 561 41.32 13.55 12.93
C GLY A 561 40.76 12.73 14.09
N ASP A 562 39.67 13.21 14.70
CA ASP A 562 39.01 12.52 15.81
C ASP A 562 38.29 11.25 15.34
N PRO A 563 38.53 10.09 15.98
CA PRO A 563 37.78 8.87 15.73
C PRO A 563 36.28 9.04 15.97
N THR A 564 35.47 8.52 15.05
CA THR A 564 34.01 8.49 15.18
C THR A 564 33.50 7.10 15.57
N VAL A 565 34.28 6.05 15.36
CA VAL A 565 33.95 4.69 15.81
C VAL A 565 35.12 4.09 16.58
N LEU A 566 34.86 3.55 17.77
CA LEU A 566 35.81 2.79 18.57
C LEU A 566 35.33 1.35 18.70
N VAL A 567 36.13 0.39 18.23
CA VAL A 567 35.88 -1.04 18.38
C VAL A 567 36.87 -1.62 19.39
N ASN A 568 36.38 -1.79 20.61
CA ASN A 568 37.04 -2.49 21.71
C ASN A 568 37.00 -4.00 21.43
N ASN A 569 37.96 -4.49 20.65
CA ASN A 569 38.05 -5.88 20.19
C ASN A 569 39.17 -6.68 20.86
N ALA A 570 40.27 -6.04 21.27
CA ALA A 570 41.38 -6.71 21.93
C ALA A 570 40.91 -7.54 23.13
N GLY A 571 41.46 -8.74 23.27
CA GLY A 571 41.12 -9.60 24.37
C GLY A 571 42.07 -10.79 24.53
N VAL A 572 42.23 -11.22 25.78
CA VAL A 572 43.01 -12.41 26.16
C VAL A 572 42.16 -13.33 27.01
N MET A 573 42.51 -14.62 26.99
CA MET A 573 41.84 -15.68 27.73
C MET A 573 42.89 -16.66 28.23
N LYS A 574 42.74 -17.13 29.47
CA LYS A 574 43.54 -18.20 30.05
C LYS A 574 42.61 -19.36 30.36
N ILE A 575 42.99 -20.57 29.96
CA ILE A 575 42.13 -21.75 30.08
C ILE A 575 42.67 -22.59 31.24
N LYS A 576 42.36 -22.15 32.45
CA LYS A 576 42.87 -22.70 33.71
C LYS A 576 41.80 -22.64 34.79
N THR A 577 41.89 -23.53 35.76
CA THR A 577 41.08 -23.41 36.98
C THR A 577 41.62 -22.28 37.85
N MET A 578 40.78 -21.74 38.74
CA MET A 578 41.16 -20.65 39.65
C MET A 578 42.43 -20.95 40.46
N LEU A 579 42.68 -22.22 40.80
CA LEU A 579 43.87 -22.62 41.57
C LEU A 579 45.13 -22.81 40.71
N ALA A 580 44.98 -22.96 39.39
CA ALA A 580 46.09 -23.19 38.46
C ALA A 580 46.55 -21.92 37.75
N GLU A 581 45.73 -20.87 37.77
CA GLU A 581 46.02 -19.56 37.18
C GLU A 581 46.86 -18.70 38.14
N THR A 582 47.85 -17.98 37.62
CA THR A 582 48.68 -17.09 38.46
C THR A 582 48.02 -15.71 38.62
N GLU A 583 48.43 -14.95 39.64
CA GLU A 583 47.90 -13.59 39.83
C GLU A 583 48.18 -12.68 38.63
N GLU A 584 49.35 -12.79 38.02
CA GLU A 584 49.75 -12.00 36.86
C GLU A 584 48.87 -12.30 35.65
N GLU A 585 48.49 -13.56 35.46
CA GLU A 585 47.57 -13.98 34.41
C GLU A 585 46.17 -13.40 34.62
N ILE A 586 45.66 -13.47 35.86
CA ILE A 586 44.37 -12.88 36.23
C ILE A 586 44.40 -11.36 35.97
N ARG A 587 45.43 -10.66 36.45
CA ARG A 587 45.58 -9.21 36.24
C ARG A 587 45.61 -8.87 34.76
N GLN A 588 46.41 -9.59 33.96
CA GLN A 588 46.50 -9.40 32.52
C GLN A 588 45.12 -9.52 31.84
N VAL A 589 44.29 -10.50 32.23
CA VAL A 589 42.94 -10.68 31.67
C VAL A 589 42.05 -9.48 31.97
N PHE A 590 42.04 -8.96 33.19
CA PHE A 590 41.26 -7.78 33.54
C PHE A 590 41.81 -6.49 32.91
N ASP A 591 43.12 -6.33 32.89
CA ASP A 591 43.78 -5.14 32.35
C ASP A 591 43.48 -5.00 30.86
N VAL A 592 43.54 -6.08 30.09
CA VAL A 592 43.25 -6.07 28.65
C VAL A 592 41.74 -6.05 28.37
N ASN A 593 40.95 -6.93 29.01
CA ASN A 593 39.55 -7.11 28.61
C ASN A 593 38.61 -6.06 29.21
N VAL A 594 39.01 -5.37 30.28
CA VAL A 594 38.17 -4.42 31.04
C VAL A 594 38.84 -3.06 31.16
N ILE A 595 39.99 -2.96 31.82
CA ILE A 595 40.60 -1.66 32.14
C ILE A 595 40.99 -0.90 30.88
N ALA A 596 41.58 -1.56 29.89
CA ALA A 596 41.91 -0.96 28.60
C ALA A 596 40.69 -0.32 27.93
N ASN A 597 39.50 -0.92 28.03
CA ASN A 597 38.27 -0.35 27.47
C ASN A 597 37.91 0.97 28.16
N PHE A 598 38.05 1.07 29.49
CA PHE A 598 37.86 2.36 30.19
C PHE A 598 38.85 3.42 29.68
N LEU A 599 40.12 3.05 29.50
CA LEU A 599 41.16 3.97 29.04
C LEU A 599 40.88 4.46 27.61
N LEU A 600 40.57 3.54 26.69
CA LEU A 600 40.22 3.86 25.30
C LEU A 600 38.97 4.74 25.20
N ILE A 601 37.95 4.44 25.99
CA ILE A 601 36.73 5.26 26.04
C ILE A 601 37.08 6.67 26.54
N LYS A 602 37.89 6.81 27.61
CA LYS A 602 38.32 8.13 28.09
C LYS A 602 39.09 8.94 27.04
N GLU A 603 39.89 8.28 26.22
CA GLU A 603 40.68 8.95 25.16
C GLU A 603 39.84 9.44 23.98
N PHE A 604 38.86 8.65 23.53
CA PHE A 604 38.16 8.94 22.26
C PHE A 604 36.73 9.46 22.43
N LEU A 605 36.08 9.21 23.57
CA LEU A 605 34.69 9.62 23.80
C LEU A 605 34.47 11.14 23.85
N PRO A 606 35.37 11.99 24.39
CA PRO A 606 35.12 13.43 24.51
C PRO A 606 34.76 14.10 23.18
N ALA A 607 35.42 13.73 22.09
CA ALA A 607 35.13 14.26 20.75
C ALA A 607 33.76 13.79 20.23
N MET A 608 33.39 12.53 20.48
CA MET A 608 32.07 11.98 20.11
C MET A 608 30.94 12.67 20.85
N ILE A 609 31.11 12.96 22.15
CA ILE A 609 30.15 13.71 22.96
C ILE A 609 30.00 15.14 22.42
N LYS A 610 31.12 15.84 22.21
CA LYS A 610 31.13 17.22 21.71
C LYS A 610 30.40 17.35 20.37
N ARG A 611 30.56 16.37 19.48
CA ARG A 611 29.90 16.32 18.17
C ARG A 611 28.49 15.71 18.22
N ASN A 612 28.12 15.11 19.35
CA ASN A 612 26.94 14.25 19.50
C ASN A 612 26.82 13.29 18.30
N HIS A 613 27.92 12.59 18.01
CA HIS A 613 28.05 11.69 16.88
C HIS A 613 29.21 10.72 17.13
N GLY A 614 28.95 9.43 16.99
CA GLY A 614 29.96 8.38 17.09
C GLY A 614 29.39 7.04 17.54
N HIS A 615 30.23 6.01 17.57
CA HIS A 615 29.81 4.64 17.90
C HIS A 615 30.89 3.90 18.71
N ILE A 616 30.54 3.43 19.90
CA ILE A 616 31.41 2.55 20.70
C ILE A 616 30.90 1.12 20.60
N VAL A 617 31.75 0.23 20.09
CA VAL A 617 31.47 -1.20 19.90
C VAL A 617 32.37 -2.02 20.81
N THR A 618 31.77 -2.90 21.60
CA THR A 618 32.50 -3.77 22.52
C THR A 618 32.34 -5.23 22.12
N ILE A 619 33.45 -5.93 21.90
CA ILE A 619 33.45 -7.37 21.62
C ILE A 619 33.54 -8.14 22.94
N ALA A 620 32.38 -8.56 23.42
CA ALA A 620 32.23 -9.34 24.64
C ALA A 620 32.21 -10.85 24.33
N SER A 621 31.36 -11.61 25.00
CA SER A 621 31.16 -13.04 24.75
C SER A 621 29.82 -13.50 25.31
N LEU A 622 29.32 -14.66 24.88
CA LEU A 622 28.26 -15.36 25.61
C LEU A 622 28.69 -15.69 27.06
N ALA A 623 30.01 -15.76 27.31
CA ALA A 623 30.62 -15.91 28.63
C ALA A 623 30.28 -14.76 29.61
N SER A 624 29.75 -13.63 29.11
CA SER A 624 29.19 -12.56 29.95
C SER A 624 27.98 -13.03 30.78
N TYR A 625 27.25 -14.04 30.31
CA TYR A 625 26.02 -14.55 30.94
C TYR A 625 26.16 -15.96 31.50
N ILE A 626 26.93 -16.81 30.81
CA ILE A 626 27.09 -18.22 31.12
C ILE A 626 28.55 -18.48 31.50
N THR A 627 28.78 -18.89 32.74
CA THR A 627 30.12 -19.22 33.24
C THR A 627 30.34 -20.73 33.18
N GLY A 628 31.51 -21.13 32.65
CA GLY A 628 31.93 -22.53 32.55
C GLY A 628 33.18 -22.81 33.37
N VAL A 629 33.50 -24.11 33.51
CA VAL A 629 34.74 -24.57 34.15
C VAL A 629 35.95 -24.08 33.35
N GLN A 630 37.04 -23.72 34.05
CA GLN A 630 38.30 -23.20 33.47
C GLN A 630 38.19 -21.87 32.71
N ASN A 631 37.21 -21.04 33.04
CA ASN A 631 36.92 -19.77 32.34
C ASN A 631 36.44 -18.66 33.28
N VAL A 632 36.80 -18.73 34.56
CA VAL A 632 36.19 -17.88 35.62
C VAL A 632 36.62 -16.43 35.45
N ASP A 633 37.93 -16.18 35.39
CA ASP A 633 38.58 -14.90 35.09
C ASP A 633 38.03 -14.25 33.81
N TYR A 634 37.97 -15.02 32.71
CA TYR A 634 37.50 -14.54 31.42
C TYR A 634 36.00 -14.22 31.46
N SER A 635 35.16 -15.10 32.02
CA SER A 635 33.73 -14.83 32.21
C SER A 635 33.50 -13.58 33.07
N CYS A 636 34.24 -13.40 34.16
CA CYS A 636 34.20 -12.20 34.98
C CYS A 636 34.58 -10.95 34.17
N SER A 637 35.66 -11.02 33.39
CA SER A 637 36.11 -9.90 32.54
C SER A 637 35.07 -9.53 31.47
N LYS A 638 34.42 -10.51 30.83
CA LYS A 638 33.38 -10.29 29.81
C LYS A 638 32.05 -9.84 30.42
N ALA A 639 31.75 -10.22 31.66
CA ALA A 639 30.64 -9.65 32.42
C ALA A 639 30.94 -8.19 32.82
N GLY A 640 32.19 -7.88 33.20
CA GLY A 640 32.65 -6.51 33.47
C GLY A 640 32.55 -5.62 32.22
N ALA A 641 32.95 -6.12 31.05
CA ALA A 641 32.80 -5.40 29.78
C ALA A 641 31.33 -5.11 29.42
N LEU A 642 30.42 -6.04 29.73
CA LEU A 642 28.97 -5.83 29.57
C LEU A 642 28.46 -4.72 30.52
N ALA A 643 28.82 -4.78 31.80
CA ALA A 643 28.42 -3.77 32.77
C ALA A 643 28.96 -2.37 32.41
N LEU A 644 30.21 -2.29 31.96
CA LEU A 644 30.81 -1.05 31.44
C LEU A 644 29.99 -0.50 30.26
N HIS A 645 29.64 -1.35 29.31
CA HIS A 645 28.85 -0.96 28.14
C HIS A 645 27.46 -0.42 28.54
N GLU A 646 26.76 -1.11 29.44
CA GLU A 646 25.45 -0.70 29.94
C GLU A 646 25.52 0.64 30.69
N GLY A 647 26.51 0.79 31.58
CA GLY A 647 26.74 2.03 32.33
C GLY A 647 27.05 3.21 31.42
N LEU A 648 27.95 3.03 30.45
CA LEU A 648 28.29 4.06 29.47
C LEU A 648 27.06 4.52 28.67
N ALA A 649 26.20 3.60 28.25
CA ALA A 649 24.98 3.95 27.54
C ALA A 649 24.05 4.86 28.39
N GLN A 650 23.98 4.64 29.71
CA GLN A 650 23.23 5.52 30.61
C GLN A 650 23.88 6.88 30.75
N GLU A 651 25.21 6.94 30.91
CA GLU A 651 25.92 8.23 31.01
C GLU A 651 25.76 9.07 29.74
N LEU A 652 25.89 8.47 28.56
CA LEU A 652 25.65 9.15 27.27
C LEU A 652 24.24 9.75 27.19
N ARG A 653 23.23 9.01 27.66
CA ARG A 653 21.84 9.46 27.60
C ARG A 653 21.52 10.53 28.63
N HIS A 654 22.00 10.36 29.87
CA HIS A 654 21.49 11.10 31.02
C HIS A 654 22.49 12.12 31.59
N ALA A 655 23.78 11.83 31.54
CA ALA A 655 24.81 12.74 32.05
C ALA A 655 25.33 13.69 30.96
N TYR A 656 25.66 13.15 29.78
CA TYR A 656 26.28 13.93 28.70
C TYR A 656 25.28 14.47 27.66
N ASN A 657 24.03 14.02 27.70
CA ASN A 657 22.99 14.34 26.71
C ASN A 657 23.43 14.08 25.24
N ALA A 658 24.31 13.10 25.04
CA ALA A 658 24.89 12.71 23.76
C ALA A 658 24.11 11.55 23.11
N LYS A 659 22.79 11.75 22.93
CA LYS A 659 21.85 10.68 22.54
C LYS A 659 22.13 10.03 21.18
N LYS A 660 22.91 10.68 20.31
CA LYS A 660 23.28 10.15 18.98
C LYS A 660 24.57 9.32 19.02
N VAL A 661 25.35 9.38 20.10
CA VAL A 661 26.50 8.48 20.27
C VAL A 661 25.96 7.07 20.54
N ARG A 662 26.23 6.17 19.59
CA ARG A 662 25.74 4.79 19.58
C ARG A 662 26.62 3.90 20.44
N THR A 663 26.01 2.87 20.98
CA THR A 663 26.69 1.82 21.72
C THR A 663 26.23 0.47 21.20
N SER A 664 27.19 -0.39 20.84
CA SER A 664 26.91 -1.79 20.52
C SER A 664 27.77 -2.75 21.31
N ILE A 665 27.21 -3.91 21.63
CA ILE A 665 27.94 -5.00 22.28
C ILE A 665 27.66 -6.32 21.57
N VAL A 666 28.72 -7.09 21.36
CA VAL A 666 28.66 -8.36 20.60
C VAL A 666 29.00 -9.52 21.53
N HIS A 667 28.13 -10.52 21.56
CA HIS A 667 28.25 -11.73 22.37
C HIS A 667 28.40 -12.97 21.46
N PRO A 668 29.59 -13.21 20.90
CA PRO A 668 29.86 -14.43 20.16
C PRO A 668 30.01 -15.64 21.09
N THR A 669 29.69 -16.81 20.55
CA THR A 669 30.20 -18.09 21.04
C THR A 669 31.67 -18.26 20.64
N TYR A 670 32.20 -19.48 20.62
CA TYR A 670 33.59 -19.75 20.25
C TYR A 670 33.84 -19.41 18.77
N ILE A 671 34.89 -18.64 18.47
CA ILE A 671 35.29 -18.28 17.10
C ILE A 671 36.64 -18.91 16.82
N ARG A 672 36.78 -19.59 15.66
CA ARG A 672 38.03 -20.23 15.22
C ARG A 672 39.15 -19.21 15.02
N THR A 673 39.90 -18.94 16.08
CA THR A 673 40.99 -17.96 16.13
C THR A 673 42.08 -18.45 17.09
N ALA A 674 43.25 -17.82 17.02
CA ALA A 674 44.38 -18.08 17.93
C ALA A 674 44.03 -18.11 19.42
N LEU A 675 42.97 -17.39 19.83
CA LEU A 675 42.48 -17.38 21.21
C LEU A 675 42.04 -18.77 21.71
N ILE A 676 41.54 -19.62 20.82
CA ILE A 676 41.01 -20.96 21.16
C ILE A 676 41.74 -22.11 20.45
N ASP A 677 42.79 -21.82 19.68
CA ASP A 677 43.50 -22.81 18.85
C ASP A 677 44.01 -24.02 19.66
N LYS A 678 44.45 -23.80 20.91
CA LYS A 678 44.91 -24.87 21.81
C LYS A 678 43.81 -25.86 22.23
N VAL A 679 42.54 -25.51 22.11
CA VAL A 679 41.39 -26.36 22.51
C VAL A 679 40.61 -26.89 21.31
N HIS A 680 40.78 -26.25 20.14
CA HIS A 680 40.09 -26.61 18.90
C HIS A 680 40.41 -28.04 18.39
N GLY A 681 41.63 -28.53 18.61
CA GLY A 681 42.11 -29.81 18.09
C GLY A 681 41.40 -31.07 18.62
N GLN A 682 40.59 -30.98 19.68
CA GLN A 682 39.97 -32.14 20.34
C GLN A 682 38.52 -32.46 19.89
N GLY A 683 37.94 -31.72 18.93
CA GLY A 683 36.65 -32.07 18.31
C GLY A 683 35.39 -31.84 19.16
N LYS A 684 35.51 -31.43 20.43
CA LYS A 684 34.38 -31.16 21.36
C LYS A 684 33.59 -29.86 21.07
N PHE A 685 34.09 -29.00 20.19
CA PHE A 685 33.54 -27.65 19.91
C PHE A 685 32.58 -27.54 18.73
N LYS A 686 32.39 -28.60 17.93
CA LYS A 686 31.77 -28.50 16.60
C LYS A 686 30.41 -27.77 16.53
N PRO A 687 29.46 -27.89 17.48
CA PRO A 687 28.16 -27.22 17.35
C PRO A 687 28.14 -25.74 17.77
N LEU A 688 29.17 -25.25 18.47
CA LEU A 688 29.24 -23.87 19.00
C LEU A 688 30.34 -23.02 18.34
N LEU A 689 31.14 -23.62 17.48
CA LEU A 689 32.24 -22.97 16.79
C LEU A 689 31.74 -22.17 15.58
N LEU A 690 32.17 -20.91 15.50
CA LEU A 690 31.90 -20.00 14.39
C LEU A 690 33.16 -19.77 13.57
N GLU A 691 32.97 -19.67 12.25
CA GLU A 691 34.02 -19.18 11.37
C GLU A 691 34.15 -17.65 11.52
N PRO A 692 35.36 -17.09 11.45
CA PRO A 692 35.59 -15.66 11.65
C PRO A 692 34.88 -14.77 10.63
N GLU A 693 34.86 -15.14 9.35
CA GLU A 693 34.37 -14.28 8.27
C GLU A 693 32.88 -13.90 8.42
N PRO A 694 31.94 -14.84 8.66
CA PRO A 694 30.54 -14.49 8.90
C PRO A 694 30.33 -13.64 10.16
N VAL A 695 31.15 -13.86 11.19
CA VAL A 695 31.11 -13.07 12.43
C VAL A 695 31.52 -11.62 12.14
N VAL A 696 32.64 -11.43 11.45
CA VAL A 696 33.12 -10.09 11.03
C VAL A 696 32.09 -9.41 10.13
N GLU A 697 31.49 -10.12 9.18
CA GLU A 697 30.46 -9.55 8.31
C GLU A 697 29.25 -9.06 9.10
N THR A 698 28.81 -9.84 10.09
CA THR A 698 27.68 -9.43 10.94
C THR A 698 28.03 -8.20 11.78
N ILE A 699 29.23 -8.16 12.38
CA ILE A 699 29.71 -7.02 13.16
C ILE A 699 29.85 -5.78 12.28
N MET A 700 30.49 -5.91 11.12
CA MET A 700 30.68 -4.84 10.16
C MET A 700 29.34 -4.30 9.66
N ASN A 701 28.40 -5.17 9.26
CA ASN A 701 27.09 -4.72 8.80
C ASN A 701 26.31 -4.00 9.91
N HIS A 702 26.47 -4.44 11.18
CA HIS A 702 25.88 -3.74 12.32
C HIS A 702 26.50 -2.35 12.52
N ILE A 703 27.83 -2.23 12.49
CA ILE A 703 28.54 -0.95 12.54
C ILE A 703 28.01 -0.02 11.42
N LEU A 704 27.96 -0.53 10.19
CA LEU A 704 27.53 0.24 9.02
C LEU A 704 26.07 0.69 9.07
N SER A 705 25.24 0.04 9.89
CA SER A 705 23.86 0.45 10.10
C SER A 705 23.74 1.76 10.89
N GLY A 706 24.79 2.19 11.60
CA GLY A 706 24.79 3.39 12.43
C GLY A 706 23.84 3.32 13.64
N ASN A 707 23.45 2.11 14.05
CA ASN A 707 22.52 1.88 15.15
C ASN A 707 23.21 1.26 16.37
N SER A 708 22.73 1.62 17.57
CA SER A 708 23.00 0.85 18.78
C SER A 708 22.44 -0.57 18.67
N GLY A 709 23.03 -1.52 19.39
CA GLY A 709 22.49 -2.87 19.41
C GLY A 709 23.24 -3.87 20.29
N GLN A 710 22.52 -4.89 20.74
CA GLN A 710 23.09 -6.05 21.42
C GLN A 710 23.01 -7.27 20.50
N ILE A 711 24.16 -7.73 20.02
CA ILE A 711 24.25 -8.75 18.99
C ILE A 711 24.71 -10.07 19.61
N PHE A 712 23.90 -11.12 19.49
CA PHE A 712 24.28 -12.47 19.89
C PHE A 712 24.64 -13.28 18.65
N LEU A 713 25.76 -14.01 18.69
CA LEU A 713 26.21 -14.81 17.54
C LEU A 713 26.45 -16.25 17.98
N PRO A 714 25.66 -17.22 17.48
CA PRO A 714 24.43 -17.07 16.67
C PRO A 714 23.25 -16.42 17.43
N GLY A 715 22.36 -15.73 16.71
CA GLY A 715 21.24 -14.97 17.30
C GLY A 715 20.27 -15.77 18.18
N ARG A 716 20.15 -17.08 17.95
CA ARG A 716 19.34 -18.00 18.78
C ARG A 716 19.81 -18.09 20.24
N TYR A 717 21.07 -17.76 20.52
CA TYR A 717 21.63 -17.78 21.88
C TYR A 717 21.36 -16.51 22.68
N SER A 718 20.59 -15.56 22.14
CA SER A 718 20.07 -14.42 22.90
C SER A 718 19.28 -14.85 24.15
N ILE A 719 18.64 -16.02 24.12
CA ILE A 719 17.97 -16.60 25.29
C ILE A 719 18.92 -16.85 26.47
N GLY A 720 20.22 -17.04 26.21
CA GLY A 720 21.23 -17.21 27.26
C GLY A 720 21.35 -16.00 28.19
N SER A 721 20.99 -14.80 27.72
CA SER A 721 20.93 -13.60 28.57
C SER A 721 19.87 -13.71 29.68
N GLN A 722 18.81 -14.48 29.44
CA GLN A 722 17.71 -14.68 30.41
C GLN A 722 18.08 -15.66 31.52
N LEU A 723 19.20 -16.38 31.40
CA LEU A 723 19.60 -17.41 32.35
C LEU A 723 19.62 -16.89 33.80
N ARG A 724 20.11 -15.66 34.00
CA ARG A 724 20.20 -15.05 35.33
C ARG A 724 18.83 -14.76 35.97
N GLY A 725 17.75 -14.75 35.19
CA GLY A 725 16.37 -14.58 35.67
C GLY A 725 15.64 -15.89 35.96
N PHE A 726 16.23 -17.05 35.66
CA PHE A 726 15.60 -18.36 35.92
C PHE A 726 15.82 -18.87 37.35
N PRO A 727 15.00 -19.82 37.85
CA PRO A 727 15.26 -20.48 39.13
C PRO A 727 16.64 -21.17 39.16
N SER A 728 17.31 -21.16 40.32
CA SER A 728 18.69 -21.63 40.47
C SER A 728 18.93 -23.05 39.94
N TRP A 729 17.98 -23.98 40.13
CA TRP A 729 18.11 -25.35 39.63
C TRP A 729 18.26 -25.42 38.10
N LEU A 730 17.55 -24.55 37.37
CA LEU A 730 17.64 -24.49 35.91
C LEU A 730 18.92 -23.77 35.48
N GLN A 731 19.36 -22.77 36.24
CA GLN A 731 20.63 -22.12 35.99
C GLN A 731 21.79 -23.10 36.08
N GLU A 732 21.85 -23.90 37.15
CA GLU A 732 22.90 -24.90 37.36
C GLU A 732 22.81 -26.05 36.36
N LEU A 733 21.60 -26.49 35.97
CA LEU A 733 21.45 -27.49 34.92
C LEU A 733 22.06 -27.02 33.60
N ILE A 734 21.83 -25.75 33.21
CA ILE A 734 22.40 -25.18 31.98
C ILE A 734 23.91 -24.99 32.12
N ARG A 735 24.42 -24.48 33.25
CA ARG A 735 25.88 -24.34 33.50
C ARG A 735 26.59 -25.69 33.49
N GLY A 736 25.95 -26.74 34.02
CA GLY A 736 26.45 -28.11 34.02
C GLY A 736 26.72 -28.66 32.61
N THR A 737 26.00 -28.20 31.59
CA THR A 737 26.28 -28.57 30.18
C THR A 737 27.66 -28.14 29.69
N GLN A 738 28.33 -27.22 30.39
CA GLN A 738 29.66 -26.69 30.02
C GLN A 738 30.83 -27.44 30.68
N GLN A 739 30.57 -28.46 31.52
CA GLN A 739 31.58 -29.10 32.38
C GLN A 739 32.84 -29.62 31.64
N GLY A 740 32.70 -30.04 30.38
CA GLY A 740 33.79 -30.63 29.58
C GLY A 740 34.21 -29.84 28.34
N VAL A 741 33.68 -28.63 28.15
CA VAL A 741 33.90 -27.87 26.90
C VAL A 741 35.35 -27.38 26.81
N LEU A 742 35.91 -26.89 27.90
CA LEU A 742 37.27 -26.35 27.96
C LEU A 742 38.30 -27.31 28.58
N ALA A 743 37.85 -28.49 29.01
CA ALA A 743 38.70 -29.50 29.65
C ALA A 743 39.69 -30.10 28.64
N HIS A 744 40.98 -29.89 28.94
CA HIS A 744 42.13 -30.44 28.21
C HIS A 744 42.39 -31.89 28.58
#